data_AF-A0A1F9AEE3-F1
#
_entry.id   AF-A0A1F9AEE3-F1
#
_cell.length_a   1.000
_cell.length_b   1.000
_cell.length_c   1.000
_cell.angle_alpha   90.00
_cell.angle_beta   90.00
_cell.angle_gamma   90.00
#
_symmetry.space_group_name_H-M   'P 1'
#
loop_
_entity.id
_entity.type
_entity.pdbx_description
1 polymer ?
#
loop_
_entity_poly.entity_id
_entity_poly.type
_entity_poly.pdbx_seq_one_letter_code
_entity_poly.pdbx_strand_id
1 'polypeptide(L)'
;MTKLFRQFRFGLGLAWALALVACDTGDGGGGGGGGTNPPPPPPPPVCGTGVDEGSPVAGTATGHLYYLKRQVDPDIGLGSKAAALRLPVREAEVEAIRESDCLVTGTAVTGPDGSFSLTIPDGQRALIRAYARRQSSDYKVQVQKNRTDLAGLNVSSATLTMNDGMSLPDLVAGLDDPDRPAGAFNIFQVILDAIDEVKTLNGGLTPPLITVYWFSGNNSSSTYFNPANDVIQLIGGRAGLQDSTDTDEFDDAVILHEYAHFLIRHYSRDDNPGGYHGGEDLDPRLAYGEGLATFLSAMLRNLPDYIDTYGSADDTTGLFISENLEDFSASPAAFQFYTGIGSEESVEIVLWDFYDDTSLGEAFDTLSAGADGIWEALQDMIGQSFTYILDLADVLADQDPVNPAWTAGIRDILAEENIGTLASFPPTPTDDPDFFPERLDLSGAVIRTGAVDSTFVYANGGTNLGNGSHSSRFYGLVVSSSGRLSATLNITGPVDGLPLGAQPHDLDLRLYNSAGSIIAASESYTSAVETISANLPPGEYMIEVAGDFRIASFPIDNPYQGQVASYSLTAGFAPAKKQAPIPLLLEVASLQPGIARVTLQATAPLSADEVKLELLLPPGAALLDGQPRGLFRLKQGESRTLSVVVELDEEQWTSLAGRASIRAGRHRFAREVYASTD
;
A
#
# COMPACT_ATOMS: atom_id res chain seq x y z
N MET A 1 36.08 -50.48 3.44
CA MET A 1 37.27 -50.41 4.32
C MET A 1 37.86 -49.01 4.17
N THR A 2 37.41 -48.07 5.01
CA THR A 2 38.14 -47.53 6.20
C THR A 2 39.25 -46.56 5.80
N LYS A 3 39.40 -45.33 6.31
CA LYS A 3 38.75 -44.59 7.43
C LYS A 3 39.36 -43.16 7.47
N LEU A 4 38.57 -42.22 8.00
CA LEU A 4 38.93 -41.03 8.81
C LEU A 4 39.79 -39.90 8.22
N PHE A 5 39.25 -38.68 8.22
CA PHE A 5 39.59 -37.68 9.25
C PHE A 5 38.43 -36.67 9.45
N ARG A 6 37.89 -36.65 10.67
CA ARG A 6 37.08 -35.56 11.23
C ARG A 6 38.00 -34.38 11.54
N GLN A 7 37.58 -33.15 11.25
CA GLN A 7 37.92 -32.01 12.10
C GLN A 7 36.64 -31.26 12.48
N PHE A 8 36.32 -31.35 13.77
CA PHE A 8 35.46 -30.44 14.49
C PHE A 8 36.08 -29.04 14.43
N ARG A 9 35.31 -28.05 14.00
CA ARG A 9 35.50 -26.67 14.44
C ARG A 9 34.21 -26.26 15.14
N PHE A 10 34.31 -26.12 16.46
CA PHE A 10 33.38 -25.34 17.27
C PHE A 10 33.44 -23.90 16.76
N GLY A 11 32.45 -23.49 15.97
CA GLY A 11 32.14 -22.08 15.79
C GLY A 11 31.29 -21.66 16.98
N LEU A 12 31.75 -20.65 17.73
CA LEU A 12 30.88 -19.93 18.66
C LEU A 12 29.76 -19.31 17.81
N GLY A 13 28.53 -19.78 18.01
CA GLY A 13 27.35 -19.09 17.49
C GLY A 13 27.20 -17.76 18.21
N LEU A 14 27.49 -16.66 17.51
CA LEU A 14 26.84 -15.39 17.76
C LEU A 14 25.60 -15.38 16.88
N ALA A 15 24.43 -15.45 17.50
CA ALA A 15 23.16 -15.22 16.84
C ALA A 15 23.09 -13.74 16.44
N TRP A 16 22.97 -13.48 15.14
CA TRP A 16 22.64 -12.16 14.63
C TRP A 16 21.12 -12.09 14.51
N ALA A 17 20.53 -11.12 15.20
CA ALA A 17 19.12 -10.78 15.06
C ALA A 17 19.02 -9.68 14.01
N LEU A 18 18.37 -9.97 12.88
CA LEU A 18 17.83 -8.95 11.99
C LEU A 18 16.76 -8.17 12.76
N ALA A 19 16.73 -6.86 12.61
CA ALA A 19 15.77 -6.00 13.28
C ALA A 19 15.27 -4.90 12.35
N LEU A 20 14.44 -5.26 11.36
CA LEU A 20 13.56 -4.33 10.67
C LEU A 20 12.24 -4.28 11.46
N VAL A 21 12.12 -3.33 12.40
CA VAL A 21 10.95 -3.20 13.30
C VAL A 21 10.14 -1.94 13.00
N ALA A 22 9.08 -2.12 12.22
CA ALA A 22 7.70 -1.64 12.37
C ALA A 22 7.33 -0.16 12.63
N CYS A 23 6.25 0.21 11.92
CA CYS A 23 5.26 1.23 12.21
C CYS A 23 4.38 0.83 13.43
N ASP A 24 4.44 1.59 14.53
CA ASP A 24 3.48 1.53 15.65
C ASP A 24 3.17 2.93 16.23
N THR A 25 1.93 3.09 16.69
CA THR A 25 1.32 4.29 17.25
C THR A 25 1.68 4.48 18.74
N GLY A 26 2.34 5.59 19.06
CA GLY A 26 3.06 5.85 20.32
C GLY A 26 2.30 5.88 21.66
N ASP A 27 3.07 5.89 22.76
CA ASP A 27 3.02 6.90 23.85
C ASP A 27 4.31 6.86 24.71
N GLY A 28 4.65 7.97 25.38
CA GLY A 28 6.02 8.25 25.88
C GLY A 28 6.35 7.99 27.36
N GLY A 29 7.60 8.30 27.73
CA GLY A 29 8.07 8.41 29.12
C GLY A 29 9.60 8.44 29.25
N GLY A 30 10.15 9.57 29.72
CA GLY A 30 11.60 9.86 29.68
C GLY A 30 12.40 9.72 30.99
N GLY A 31 13.68 10.08 30.88
CA GLY A 31 14.69 10.24 31.93
C GLY A 31 16.06 9.72 31.43
N GLY A 32 17.22 10.37 31.51
CA GLY A 32 17.66 11.59 32.18
C GLY A 32 19.08 11.36 32.73
N GLY A 33 20.11 11.95 32.12
CA GLY A 33 21.51 11.99 32.60
C GLY A 33 22.49 11.62 31.48
N GLY A 34 23.60 12.32 31.19
CA GLY A 34 24.29 13.45 31.82
C GLY A 34 25.79 13.26 31.56
N GLY A 35 26.38 13.99 30.62
CA GLY A 35 27.82 13.85 30.33
C GLY A 35 28.36 14.69 29.17
N THR A 36 28.94 15.84 29.52
CA THR A 36 29.98 16.65 28.83
C THR A 36 29.79 17.08 27.38
N ASN A 37 29.30 18.31 27.20
CA ASN A 37 29.14 19.00 25.91
C ASN A 37 30.49 19.29 25.21
N PRO A 38 30.62 19.02 23.90
CA PRO A 38 31.65 19.61 23.06
C PRO A 38 31.44 21.14 22.91
N PRO A 39 32.47 21.90 22.49
CA PRO A 39 32.38 23.36 22.37
C PRO A 39 31.22 23.77 21.45
N PRO A 40 30.44 24.80 21.81
CA PRO A 40 29.28 25.20 21.04
C PRO A 40 29.69 25.67 19.63
N PRO A 41 28.89 25.36 18.60
CA PRO A 41 29.08 25.92 17.27
C PRO A 41 29.01 27.47 17.33
N PRO A 42 29.63 28.17 16.36
CA PRO A 42 29.58 29.63 16.31
C PRO A 42 28.13 30.12 16.38
N PRO A 43 27.85 31.19 17.15
CA PRO A 43 26.49 31.66 17.35
C PRO A 43 25.85 32.09 16.02
N PRO A 44 24.55 31.80 15.80
CA PRO A 44 23.84 32.29 14.63
C PRO A 44 23.86 33.83 14.60
N PRO A 45 23.75 34.45 13.41
CA PRO A 45 23.67 35.89 13.27
C PRO A 45 22.53 36.45 14.16
N VAL A 46 22.83 37.47 14.96
CA VAL A 46 21.81 38.14 15.78
C VAL A 46 21.01 39.06 14.85
N CYS A 47 19.84 38.58 14.41
CA CYS A 47 18.95 39.35 13.52
C CYS A 47 18.46 40.62 14.24
N GLY A 48 18.74 41.80 13.68
CA GLY A 48 18.25 43.09 14.15
C GLY A 48 17.00 43.53 13.40
N THR A 49 16.23 44.46 13.96
CA THR A 49 15.14 45.14 13.26
C THR A 49 15.73 46.30 12.44
N GLY A 50 16.25 46.00 11.25
CA GLY A 50 16.89 46.99 10.37
C GLY A 50 15.90 47.91 9.65
N VAL A 51 16.27 49.19 9.51
CA VAL A 51 15.56 50.24 8.79
C VAL A 51 15.92 50.24 7.30
N ASP A 52 14.97 50.65 6.46
CA ASP A 52 14.99 50.65 4.99
C ASP A 52 16.12 51.55 4.42
N GLU A 53 17.25 50.94 4.03
CA GLU A 53 18.30 51.58 3.24
C GLU A 53 17.90 51.48 1.76
N GLY A 54 17.80 52.62 1.07
CA GLY A 54 17.14 52.77 -0.23
C GLY A 54 17.60 51.79 -1.33
N SER A 55 16.73 51.58 -2.33
CA SER A 55 16.84 50.54 -3.37
C SER A 55 18.25 50.42 -3.98
N PRO A 56 19.02 49.38 -3.59
CA PRO A 56 20.36 49.15 -4.10
C PRO A 56 20.33 48.65 -5.55
N VAL A 57 21.42 48.86 -6.28
CA VAL A 57 21.60 48.29 -7.63
C VAL A 57 21.69 46.78 -7.50
N ALA A 58 20.94 46.04 -8.32
CA ALA A 58 21.00 44.58 -8.34
C ALA A 58 22.36 44.13 -8.92
N GLY A 59 23.10 43.31 -8.17
CA GLY A 59 24.28 42.60 -8.63
C GLY A 59 23.99 41.10 -8.85
N THR A 60 24.87 40.43 -9.60
CA THR A 60 24.81 38.98 -9.85
C THR A 60 25.92 38.25 -9.09
N ALA A 61 25.58 37.20 -8.36
CA ALA A 61 26.55 36.30 -7.73
C ALA A 61 26.32 34.84 -8.16
N THR A 62 27.36 34.15 -8.60
CA THR A 62 27.28 32.77 -9.10
C THR A 62 28.13 31.81 -8.27
N GLY A 63 27.67 30.59 -8.05
CA GLY A 63 28.42 29.56 -7.31
C GLY A 63 28.02 28.16 -7.72
N HIS A 64 28.56 27.17 -7.02
CA HIS A 64 28.18 25.77 -7.18
C HIS A 64 27.86 25.13 -5.83
N LEU A 65 26.98 24.13 -5.85
CA LEU A 65 26.63 23.30 -4.71
C LEU A 65 27.05 21.85 -4.97
N TYR A 66 27.77 21.27 -4.00
CA TYR A 66 28.18 19.88 -4.00
C TYR A 66 27.90 19.22 -2.65
N TYR A 67 27.83 17.90 -2.65
CA TYR A 67 27.84 17.07 -1.44
C TYR A 67 28.91 15.98 -1.53
N LEU A 68 29.36 15.49 -0.38
CA LEU A 68 30.29 14.37 -0.29
C LEU A 68 29.53 13.07 -0.03
N LYS A 69 29.57 12.13 -0.97
CA LYS A 69 28.94 10.81 -0.85
C LYS A 69 29.98 9.75 -0.53
N ARG A 70 29.80 8.99 0.55
CA ARG A 70 30.59 7.77 0.79
C ARG A 70 30.23 6.74 -0.27
N GLN A 71 31.21 6.01 -0.79
CA GLN A 71 30.94 4.94 -1.75
C GLN A 71 30.38 3.73 -1.00
N VAL A 72 29.36 3.08 -1.55
CA VAL A 72 28.88 1.79 -1.08
C VAL A 72 29.61 0.71 -1.90
N ASP A 73 30.18 -0.26 -1.21
CA ASP A 73 30.82 -1.43 -1.80
C ASP A 73 29.99 -2.68 -1.43
N PRO A 74 29.49 -3.45 -2.41
CA PRO A 74 28.61 -4.60 -2.15
C PRO A 74 29.29 -5.74 -1.38
N ASP A 75 30.61 -5.78 -1.29
CA ASP A 75 31.34 -6.83 -0.56
C ASP A 75 31.83 -6.38 0.83
N ILE A 76 31.86 -5.06 1.08
CA ILE A 76 32.55 -4.45 2.24
C ILE A 76 31.63 -3.55 3.08
N GLY A 77 30.66 -2.89 2.45
CA GLY A 77 29.81 -1.86 3.05
C GLY A 77 30.30 -0.45 2.78
N LEU A 78 30.04 0.47 3.70
CA LEU A 78 30.18 1.91 3.48
C LEU A 78 31.65 2.40 3.58
N GLY A 79 32.14 3.03 2.51
CA GLY A 79 33.51 3.51 2.37
C GLY A 79 33.87 4.70 3.27
N SER A 80 35.18 4.99 3.40
CA SER A 80 35.73 6.04 4.28
C SER A 80 35.43 7.47 3.79
N LYS A 81 35.49 8.47 4.68
CA LYS A 81 35.40 9.90 4.30
C LYS A 81 36.49 10.31 3.30
N ALA A 82 37.68 9.74 3.44
CA ALA A 82 38.82 10.05 2.57
C ALA A 82 38.61 9.60 1.11
N ALA A 83 37.75 8.60 0.89
CA ALA A 83 37.38 8.10 -0.43
C ALA A 83 36.04 8.67 -0.95
N ALA A 84 35.42 9.62 -0.22
CA ALA A 84 34.12 10.15 -0.58
C ALA A 84 34.15 10.87 -1.94
N LEU A 85 33.11 10.64 -2.73
CA LEU A 85 32.90 11.29 -4.02
C LEU A 85 32.31 12.68 -3.81
N ARG A 86 32.83 13.67 -4.55
CA ARG A 86 32.24 15.00 -4.61
C ARG A 86 31.26 15.07 -5.78
N LEU A 87 29.98 15.14 -5.49
CA LEU A 87 28.89 15.10 -6.47
C LEU A 87 28.13 16.44 -6.50
N PRO A 88 27.69 16.92 -7.68
CA PRO A 88 26.86 18.12 -7.78
C PRO A 88 25.48 17.87 -7.18
N VAL A 89 24.84 18.92 -6.67
CA VAL A 89 23.44 18.86 -6.22
C VAL A 89 22.60 19.65 -7.22
N ARG A 90 21.71 18.98 -7.97
CA ARG A 90 20.75 19.65 -8.86
C ARG A 90 19.44 19.96 -8.14
N GLU A 91 18.69 20.92 -8.68
CA GLU A 91 17.33 21.28 -8.24
C GLU A 91 17.19 21.74 -6.78
N ALA A 92 18.29 21.95 -6.06
CA ALA A 92 18.25 22.45 -4.69
C ALA A 92 17.94 23.95 -4.67
N GLU A 93 17.08 24.34 -3.73
CA GLU A 93 16.79 25.75 -3.47
C GLU A 93 17.96 26.43 -2.74
N VAL A 94 18.34 27.61 -3.22
CA VAL A 94 19.41 28.44 -2.67
C VAL A 94 18.86 29.82 -2.30
N GLU A 95 19.15 30.29 -1.10
CA GLU A 95 18.74 31.60 -0.58
C GLU A 95 19.94 32.46 -0.21
N ALA A 96 19.86 33.75 -0.52
CA ALA A 96 20.75 34.78 0.03
C ALA A 96 20.07 35.47 1.21
N ILE A 97 20.57 35.22 2.42
CA ILE A 97 19.99 35.70 3.67
C ILE A 97 20.83 36.88 4.17
N ARG A 98 20.21 38.06 4.22
CA ARG A 98 20.87 39.31 4.63
C ARG A 98 21.25 39.29 6.11
N GLU A 99 22.48 39.68 6.43
CA GLU A 99 23.04 39.57 7.77
C GLU A 99 22.31 40.45 8.80
N SER A 100 21.84 41.64 8.39
CA SER A 100 21.29 42.64 9.32
C SER A 100 19.96 42.24 9.95
N ASP A 101 19.10 41.54 9.21
CA ASP A 101 17.70 41.28 9.57
C ASP A 101 17.20 39.89 9.15
N CYS A 102 18.08 39.05 8.60
CA CYS A 102 17.78 37.69 8.17
C CYS A 102 16.72 37.61 7.05
N LEU A 103 16.52 38.70 6.28
CA LEU A 103 15.63 38.70 5.13
C LEU A 103 16.24 37.91 3.97
N VAL A 104 15.43 37.06 3.33
CA VAL A 104 15.78 36.46 2.03
C VAL A 104 15.73 37.54 0.96
N THR A 105 16.87 37.80 0.34
CA THR A 105 17.09 38.92 -0.62
C THR A 105 17.40 38.44 -2.03
N GLY A 106 17.59 37.15 -2.21
CA GLY A 106 17.75 36.49 -3.50
C GLY A 106 17.47 35.00 -3.34
N THR A 107 16.93 34.39 -4.39
CA THR A 107 16.65 32.95 -4.47
C THR A 107 17.16 32.41 -5.79
N ALA A 108 17.68 31.19 -5.79
CA ALA A 108 18.10 30.47 -6.99
C ALA A 108 17.78 28.98 -6.84
N VAL A 109 17.96 28.26 -7.93
CA VAL A 109 17.88 26.81 -7.98
C VAL A 109 19.17 26.32 -8.65
N THR A 110 19.74 25.24 -8.15
CA THR A 110 20.94 24.66 -8.74
C THR A 110 20.64 23.92 -10.05
N GLY A 111 21.49 24.11 -11.05
CA GLY A 111 21.46 23.38 -12.32
C GLY A 111 22.08 21.99 -12.23
N PRO A 112 22.15 21.26 -13.36
CA PRO A 112 22.64 19.87 -13.40
C PRO A 112 24.07 19.66 -12.91
N ASP A 113 24.93 20.67 -13.02
CA ASP A 113 26.32 20.66 -12.54
C ASP A 113 26.49 21.30 -11.15
N GLY A 114 25.38 21.56 -10.45
CA GLY A 114 25.33 22.23 -9.17
C GLY A 114 25.45 23.76 -9.26
N SER A 115 25.59 24.34 -10.45
CA SER A 115 25.72 25.79 -10.63
C SER A 115 24.44 26.54 -10.24
N PHE A 116 24.57 27.71 -9.64
CA PHE A 116 23.45 28.60 -9.36
C PHE A 116 23.84 30.07 -9.57
N SER A 117 22.85 30.92 -9.84
CA SER A 117 23.02 32.36 -10.01
C SER A 117 21.96 33.12 -9.22
N LEU A 118 22.41 33.99 -8.32
CA LEU A 118 21.57 34.82 -7.47
C LEU A 118 21.62 36.28 -7.94
N THR A 119 20.46 36.92 -7.98
CA THR A 119 20.36 38.38 -8.09
C THR A 119 20.21 38.96 -6.69
N ILE A 120 21.20 39.72 -6.22
CA ILE A 120 21.27 40.25 -4.85
C ILE A 120 21.78 41.69 -4.93
N PRO A 121 21.28 42.61 -4.10
CA PRO A 121 21.86 43.95 -3.94
C PRO A 121 23.39 44.01 -3.87
N ASP A 122 24.00 44.84 -4.72
CA ASP A 122 25.44 45.13 -4.72
C ASP A 122 25.86 45.79 -3.40
N GLY A 123 26.98 45.34 -2.83
CA GLY A 123 27.49 45.76 -1.53
C GLY A 123 26.78 45.17 -0.30
N GLN A 124 25.73 44.36 -0.49
CA GLN A 124 24.99 43.76 0.63
C GLN A 124 25.79 42.66 1.33
N ARG A 125 25.74 42.63 2.66
CA ARG A 125 26.24 41.51 3.45
C ARG A 125 25.18 40.42 3.59
N ALA A 126 25.46 39.22 3.08
CA ALA A 126 24.56 38.08 3.16
C ALA A 126 25.33 36.75 3.31
N LEU A 127 24.69 35.78 3.94
CA LEU A 127 25.10 34.37 3.85
C LEU A 127 24.29 33.69 2.75
N ILE A 128 24.90 32.73 2.07
CA ILE A 128 24.23 31.89 1.08
C ILE A 128 23.90 30.55 1.72
N ARG A 129 22.66 30.09 1.60
CA ARG A 129 22.20 28.83 2.18
C ARG A 129 21.50 27.99 1.13
N ALA A 130 21.87 26.73 1.03
CA ALA A 130 21.21 25.76 0.16
C ALA A 130 20.50 24.68 0.98
N TYR A 131 19.33 24.24 0.52
CA TYR A 131 18.48 23.27 1.22
C TYR A 131 18.31 21.99 0.39
N ALA A 132 18.25 20.84 1.08
CA ALA A 132 17.86 19.55 0.49
C ALA A 132 16.32 19.49 0.31
N ARG A 133 15.78 20.39 -0.52
CA ARG A 133 14.35 20.44 -0.84
C ARG A 133 14.11 21.08 -2.19
N ARG A 134 12.97 20.72 -2.76
CA ARG A 134 12.42 21.32 -3.97
C ARG A 134 10.90 21.17 -3.98
N GLN A 135 10.20 22.29 -4.18
CA GLN A 135 8.76 22.26 -4.45
C GLN A 135 8.41 23.09 -5.68
N SER A 136 8.32 22.41 -6.82
CA SER A 136 7.97 22.98 -8.12
C SER A 136 6.88 22.16 -8.81
N SER A 137 6.56 22.50 -10.07
CA SER A 137 5.73 21.65 -10.93
C SER A 137 6.38 20.31 -11.22
N ASP A 138 7.72 20.27 -11.24
CA ASP A 138 8.50 19.14 -11.75
C ASP A 138 9.02 18.23 -10.64
N TYR A 139 9.25 18.77 -9.44
CA TYR A 139 9.85 18.06 -8.31
C TYR A 139 9.18 18.49 -7.00
N LYS A 140 8.82 17.51 -6.16
CA LYS A 140 8.21 17.74 -4.85
C LYS A 140 8.82 16.80 -3.81
N VAL A 141 9.94 17.22 -3.23
CA VAL A 141 10.66 16.45 -2.22
C VAL A 141 11.27 17.40 -1.20
N GLN A 142 11.25 17.02 0.08
CA GLN A 142 11.94 17.78 1.12
C GLN A 142 12.53 16.85 2.18
N VAL A 143 13.76 17.15 2.61
CA VAL A 143 14.42 16.48 3.73
C VAL A 143 14.47 17.42 4.93
N GLN A 144 13.98 16.97 6.07
CA GLN A 144 13.90 17.76 7.31
C GLN A 144 14.19 16.90 8.54
N LYS A 145 14.51 17.52 9.69
CA LYS A 145 14.86 16.75 10.89
C LYS A 145 13.66 16.03 11.50
N ASN A 146 12.49 16.68 11.53
CA ASN A 146 11.23 16.12 12.03
C ASN A 146 10.06 17.08 11.72
N ARG A 147 8.86 16.77 12.21
CA ARG A 147 7.65 17.59 12.01
C ARG A 147 7.71 19.01 12.59
N THR A 148 8.47 19.21 13.67
CA THR A 148 8.55 20.50 14.38
C THR A 148 9.72 21.36 13.93
N ASP A 149 10.80 20.72 13.49
CA ASP A 149 11.94 21.37 12.88
C ASP A 149 11.83 21.25 11.36
N LEU A 150 11.04 22.18 10.80
CA LEU A 150 10.85 22.32 9.36
C LEU A 150 12.07 22.97 8.68
N ALA A 151 13.09 23.38 9.43
CA ALA A 151 14.34 23.81 8.85
C ALA A 151 15.05 22.55 8.34
N GLY A 152 15.13 22.42 7.00
CA GLY A 152 15.85 21.32 6.37
C GLY A 152 17.34 21.30 6.78
N LEU A 153 17.97 20.15 6.57
CA LEU A 153 19.42 20.03 6.66
C LEU A 153 20.04 20.78 5.49
N ASN A 154 20.75 21.86 5.82
CA ASN A 154 21.22 22.86 4.87
C ASN A 154 22.73 23.04 4.98
N VAL A 155 23.34 23.55 3.92
CA VAL A 155 24.72 24.03 3.93
C VAL A 155 24.74 25.54 3.73
N SER A 156 25.51 26.25 4.54
CA SER A 156 25.60 27.71 4.51
C SER A 156 27.05 28.17 4.30
N SER A 157 27.23 29.25 3.52
CA SER A 157 28.48 29.96 3.45
C SER A 157 28.72 30.80 4.72
N ALA A 158 29.95 31.29 4.91
CA ALA A 158 30.17 32.46 5.76
C ALA A 158 29.41 33.68 5.20
N THR A 159 29.20 34.71 6.01
CA THR A 159 28.64 35.98 5.50
C THR A 159 29.67 36.68 4.61
N LEU A 160 29.25 37.05 3.41
CA LEU A 160 30.05 37.69 2.38
C LEU A 160 29.46 39.07 2.04
N THR A 161 30.30 39.99 1.61
CA THR A 161 29.84 41.21 0.93
C THR A 161 29.64 40.89 -0.55
N MET A 162 28.40 40.90 -1.02
CA MET A 162 28.02 40.60 -2.39
C MET A 162 28.48 41.72 -3.32
N ASN A 163 29.04 41.36 -4.47
CA ASN A 163 29.40 42.31 -5.51
C ASN A 163 28.87 41.82 -6.86
N ASP A 164 28.53 42.73 -7.77
CA ASP A 164 28.12 42.34 -9.12
C ASP A 164 29.23 41.55 -9.86
N GLY A 165 28.84 40.44 -10.49
CA GLY A 165 29.75 39.51 -11.17
C GLY A 165 30.60 38.65 -10.22
N MET A 166 30.26 38.57 -8.93
CA MET A 166 31.03 37.80 -7.95
C MET A 166 30.90 36.29 -8.19
N SER A 167 32.05 35.60 -8.22
CA SER A 167 32.09 34.14 -8.05
C SER A 167 32.15 33.81 -6.57
N LEU A 168 31.14 33.09 -6.09
CA LEU A 168 31.06 32.58 -4.73
C LEU A 168 31.98 31.36 -4.58
N PRO A 169 32.54 31.11 -3.37
CA PRO A 169 33.11 29.81 -3.04
C PRO A 169 32.05 28.72 -3.18
N ASP A 170 32.49 27.53 -3.57
CA ASP A 170 31.60 26.37 -3.63
C ASP A 170 31.00 26.08 -2.25
N LEU A 171 29.69 25.86 -2.21
CA LEU A 171 29.04 25.29 -1.04
C LEU A 171 29.23 23.78 -1.12
N VAL A 172 29.89 23.20 -0.12
CA VAL A 172 30.13 21.76 -0.07
C VAL A 172 29.54 21.22 1.23
N ALA A 173 28.49 20.42 1.12
CA ALA A 173 27.95 19.67 2.24
C ALA A 173 28.92 18.52 2.57
N GLY A 174 29.62 18.66 3.70
CA GLY A 174 30.68 17.74 4.12
C GLY A 174 30.23 16.65 5.09
N LEU A 175 31.08 15.65 5.28
CA LEU A 175 30.90 14.52 6.21
C LEU A 175 31.45 14.79 7.63
N ASP A 176 32.14 15.91 7.81
CA ASP A 176 32.75 16.32 9.09
C ASP A 176 31.89 17.31 9.88
N ASP A 177 30.82 17.81 9.27
CA ASP A 177 29.83 18.64 9.98
C ASP A 177 29.05 17.77 10.98
N PRO A 178 28.85 18.21 12.23
CA PRO A 178 28.04 17.49 13.21
C PRO A 178 26.64 17.11 12.73
N ASP A 179 26.02 17.94 11.89
CA ASP A 179 24.69 17.67 11.32
C ASP A 179 24.74 16.80 10.05
N ARG A 180 25.94 16.50 9.53
CA ARG A 180 26.22 15.73 8.29
C ARG A 180 25.26 16.06 7.13
N PRO A 181 25.14 17.33 6.69
CA PRO A 181 24.18 17.72 5.66
C PRO A 181 24.38 16.98 4.33
N ALA A 182 25.56 16.39 4.10
CA ALA A 182 25.83 15.53 2.95
C ALA A 182 24.83 14.36 2.80
N GLY A 183 24.40 13.75 3.92
CA GLY A 183 23.41 12.68 3.91
C GLY A 183 22.05 13.15 3.40
N ALA A 184 21.60 14.32 3.88
CA ALA A 184 20.34 14.91 3.42
C ALA A 184 20.34 15.25 1.93
N PHE A 185 21.49 15.73 1.41
CA PHE A 185 21.62 15.96 -0.02
C PHE A 185 21.70 14.66 -0.83
N ASN A 186 22.25 13.56 -0.30
CA ASN A 186 22.17 12.25 -0.96
C ASN A 186 20.72 11.77 -1.07
N ILE A 187 20.00 11.71 0.06
CA ILE A 187 18.58 11.34 0.10
C ILE A 187 17.77 12.15 -0.90
N PHE A 188 17.98 13.47 -0.93
CA PHE A 188 17.33 14.36 -1.88
C PHE A 188 17.67 14.04 -3.33
N GLN A 189 18.94 13.83 -3.69
CA GLN A 189 19.33 13.50 -5.08
C GLN A 189 18.80 12.13 -5.53
N VAL A 190 18.87 11.11 -4.66
CA VAL A 190 18.36 9.76 -4.92
C VAL A 190 16.86 9.79 -5.25
N ILE A 191 16.07 10.52 -4.45
CA ILE A 191 14.63 10.66 -4.71
C ILE A 191 14.36 11.49 -5.97
N LEU A 192 15.16 12.51 -6.29
CA LEU A 192 15.01 13.24 -7.55
C LEU A 192 15.25 12.34 -8.77
N ASP A 193 16.25 11.45 -8.71
CA ASP A 193 16.52 10.49 -9.78
C ASP A 193 15.32 9.55 -9.98
N ALA A 194 14.74 9.04 -8.89
CA ALA A 194 13.52 8.24 -8.94
C ALA A 194 12.29 9.03 -9.44
N ILE A 195 12.16 10.32 -9.12
CA ILE A 195 11.09 11.18 -9.66
C ILE A 195 11.23 11.31 -11.18
N ASP A 196 12.45 11.45 -11.70
CA ASP A 196 12.69 11.54 -13.15
C ASP A 196 12.22 10.25 -13.86
N GLU A 197 12.48 9.08 -13.28
CA GLU A 197 12.02 7.79 -13.81
C GLU A 197 10.50 7.64 -13.73
N VAL A 198 9.90 7.88 -12.56
CA VAL A 198 8.44 7.80 -12.38
C VAL A 198 7.70 8.77 -13.31
N LYS A 199 8.25 9.95 -13.58
CA LYS A 199 7.66 10.87 -14.57
C LYS A 199 7.67 10.27 -15.98
N THR A 200 8.70 9.52 -16.35
CA THR A 200 8.77 8.83 -17.63
C THR A 200 7.66 7.78 -17.74
N LEU A 201 7.48 6.97 -16.69
CA LEU A 201 6.47 5.90 -16.62
C LEU A 201 5.03 6.44 -16.48
N ASN A 202 4.86 7.60 -15.84
CA ASN A 202 3.56 8.15 -15.46
C ASN A 202 3.13 9.35 -16.34
N GLY A 203 3.45 9.31 -17.63
CA GLY A 203 2.98 10.32 -18.60
C GLY A 203 3.43 11.76 -18.32
N GLY A 204 4.57 11.93 -17.66
CA GLY A 204 5.15 13.21 -17.26
C GLY A 204 4.58 13.79 -15.96
N LEU A 205 3.71 13.07 -15.25
CA LEU A 205 3.10 13.54 -14.01
C LEU A 205 4.09 13.45 -12.84
N THR A 206 4.33 14.59 -12.19
CA THR A 206 5.15 14.64 -10.97
C THR A 206 4.40 14.04 -9.78
N PRO A 207 5.04 13.12 -9.02
CA PRO A 207 4.48 12.59 -7.78
C PRO A 207 4.03 13.65 -6.76
N PRO A 208 3.18 13.28 -5.79
CA PRO A 208 2.89 14.12 -4.64
C PRO A 208 4.16 14.51 -3.86
N LEU A 209 4.04 15.48 -2.95
CA LEU A 209 5.17 15.86 -2.12
C LEU A 209 5.52 14.72 -1.16
N ILE A 210 6.75 14.21 -1.26
CA ILE A 210 7.31 13.31 -0.25
C ILE A 210 8.17 14.11 0.74
N THR A 211 8.00 13.81 2.02
CA THR A 211 8.84 14.36 3.09
C THR A 211 9.66 13.25 3.73
N VAL A 212 10.97 13.47 3.85
CA VAL A 212 11.87 12.55 4.55
C VAL A 212 12.32 13.18 5.86
N TYR A 213 12.08 12.48 6.96
CA TYR A 213 12.59 12.80 8.27
C TYR A 213 13.91 12.08 8.50
N TRP A 214 14.99 12.85 8.56
CA TRP A 214 16.33 12.34 8.80
C TRP A 214 17.18 13.39 9.52
N PHE A 215 18.04 12.94 10.42
CA PHE A 215 19.14 13.73 10.96
C PHE A 215 20.25 12.82 11.47
N SER A 216 21.51 13.28 11.40
CA SER A 216 22.62 12.51 11.96
C SER A 216 22.46 12.32 13.47
N GLY A 217 22.57 11.07 13.92
CA GLY A 217 22.29 10.70 15.31
C GLY A 217 20.82 10.38 15.59
N ASN A 218 19.97 10.26 14.57
CA ASN A 218 18.61 9.74 14.72
C ASN A 218 18.66 8.26 15.10
N ASN A 219 18.61 8.01 16.41
CA ASN A 219 18.61 6.68 17.01
C ASN A 219 17.20 6.05 17.04
N SER A 220 16.44 6.22 15.95
CA SER A 220 15.21 5.45 15.74
C SER A 220 15.59 3.97 15.55
N SER A 221 14.66 3.07 15.85
CA SER A 221 14.92 1.62 15.79
C SER A 221 14.86 1.04 14.38
N SER A 222 14.33 1.80 13.42
CA SER A 222 14.07 1.35 12.06
C SER A 222 13.85 2.54 11.12
N THR A 223 14.08 2.26 9.86
CA THR A 223 13.62 3.04 8.72
C THR A 223 12.26 2.51 8.27
N TYR A 224 11.34 3.41 7.91
CA TYR A 224 10.00 3.05 7.44
C TYR A 224 9.26 4.21 6.77
N PHE A 225 8.32 3.87 5.89
CA PHE A 225 7.32 4.76 5.34
C PHE A 225 6.07 4.81 6.23
N ASN A 226 5.62 6.03 6.54
CA ASN A 226 4.40 6.27 7.29
C ASN A 226 3.25 6.66 6.35
N PRO A 227 2.30 5.76 6.07
CA PRO A 227 1.18 6.05 5.17
C PRO A 227 0.17 7.05 5.77
N ALA A 228 0.17 7.29 7.08
CA ALA A 228 -0.79 8.21 7.70
C ALA A 228 -0.55 9.67 7.33
N ASN A 229 0.68 10.03 6.94
CA ASN A 229 1.08 11.40 6.65
C ASN A 229 2.03 11.54 5.45
N ASP A 230 2.26 10.46 4.69
CA ASP A 230 3.14 10.40 3.52
C ASP A 230 4.57 10.88 3.86
N VAL A 231 5.16 10.27 4.89
CA VAL A 231 6.50 10.60 5.40
C VAL A 231 7.38 9.37 5.45
N ILE A 232 8.61 9.48 4.95
CA ILE A 232 9.67 8.49 5.19
C ILE A 232 10.43 8.88 6.44
N GLN A 233 10.70 7.93 7.33
CA GLN A 233 11.58 8.07 8.48
C GLN A 233 12.85 7.27 8.20
N LEU A 234 14.01 7.93 8.19
CA LEU A 234 15.30 7.27 8.01
C LEU A 234 16.12 7.34 9.29
N ILE A 235 16.77 6.23 9.65
CA ILE A 235 17.75 6.22 10.72
C ILE A 235 19.01 6.97 10.32
N GLY A 236 19.65 7.61 11.30
CA GLY A 236 20.89 8.36 11.13
C GLY A 236 21.95 7.92 12.12
N GLY A 237 21.80 6.70 12.64
CA GLY A 237 22.68 6.07 13.62
C GLY A 237 22.58 6.64 15.02
N ARG A 238 23.32 6.01 15.92
CA ARG A 238 23.39 6.44 17.31
C ARG A 238 24.18 7.73 17.41
N ALA A 239 23.64 8.71 18.12
CA ALA A 239 24.28 10.01 18.31
C ALA A 239 25.74 9.87 18.82
N GLY A 240 26.69 10.34 18.00
CA GLY A 240 28.13 10.30 18.27
C GLY A 240 28.84 9.00 17.88
N LEU A 241 28.12 8.02 17.31
CA LEU A 241 28.63 6.70 16.89
C LEU A 241 28.21 6.36 15.46
N GLN A 242 27.90 7.37 14.64
CA GLN A 242 27.37 7.17 13.29
C GLN A 242 28.36 6.49 12.33
N ASP A 243 29.66 6.41 12.66
CA ASP A 243 30.64 5.67 11.85
C ASP A 243 30.78 4.19 12.28
N SER A 244 30.09 3.75 13.35
CA SER A 244 30.08 2.36 13.86
C SER A 244 28.68 1.80 14.16
N THR A 245 27.64 2.57 13.85
CA THR A 245 26.25 2.11 13.88
C THR A 245 25.62 2.31 12.53
N ASP A 246 24.50 1.65 12.33
CA ASP A 246 23.65 1.76 11.16
C ASP A 246 23.26 3.21 10.80
N THR A 247 23.28 3.53 9.51
CA THR A 247 22.95 4.84 8.96
C THR A 247 22.51 4.71 7.50
N ASP A 248 21.31 5.19 7.17
CA ASP A 248 20.75 4.89 5.84
C ASP A 248 20.91 6.03 4.85
N GLU A 249 21.53 7.14 5.25
CA GLU A 249 21.63 8.32 4.38
C GLU A 249 22.40 8.09 3.07
N PHE A 250 23.18 7.01 2.99
CA PHE A 250 23.95 6.61 1.81
C PHE A 250 23.53 5.26 1.23
N ASP A 251 22.53 4.61 1.82
CA ASP A 251 22.00 3.33 1.36
C ASP A 251 20.85 3.61 0.40
N ASP A 252 21.22 3.91 -0.85
CA ASP A 252 20.29 4.35 -1.89
C ASP A 252 19.14 3.34 -2.10
N ALA A 253 19.41 2.05 -1.93
CA ALA A 253 18.43 0.98 -2.04
C ALA A 253 17.35 1.08 -0.94
N VAL A 254 17.77 1.31 0.31
CA VAL A 254 16.88 1.49 1.47
C VAL A 254 16.05 2.77 1.34
N ILE A 255 16.69 3.88 0.90
CA ILE A 255 15.98 5.15 0.64
C ILE A 255 14.84 4.95 -0.38
N LEU A 256 15.12 4.19 -1.45
CA LEU A 256 14.15 3.96 -2.51
C LEU A 256 13.15 2.86 -2.20
N HIS A 257 13.44 1.92 -1.29
CA HIS A 257 12.46 0.99 -0.73
C HIS A 257 11.31 1.75 -0.09
N GLU A 258 11.63 2.69 0.80
CA GLU A 258 10.61 3.49 1.47
C GLU A 258 9.89 4.46 0.52
N TYR A 259 10.61 4.97 -0.48
CA TYR A 259 9.98 5.74 -1.54
C TYR A 259 9.06 4.87 -2.41
N ALA A 260 9.36 3.58 -2.60
CA ALA A 260 8.50 2.66 -3.32
C ALA A 260 7.18 2.43 -2.58
N HIS A 261 7.17 2.25 -1.24
CA HIS A 261 5.92 2.22 -0.48
C HIS A 261 5.07 3.49 -0.68
N PHE A 262 5.71 4.66 -0.72
CA PHE A 262 5.02 5.91 -1.07
C PHE A 262 4.41 5.86 -2.49
N LEU A 263 5.14 5.36 -3.48
CA LEU A 263 4.63 5.22 -4.85
C LEU A 263 3.47 4.23 -4.92
N ILE A 264 3.59 3.05 -4.31
CA ILE A 264 2.56 2.00 -4.29
C ILE A 264 1.27 2.56 -3.69
N ARG A 265 1.36 3.31 -2.59
CA ARG A 265 0.20 3.98 -1.97
C ARG A 265 -0.53 4.94 -2.90
N HIS A 266 0.17 5.59 -3.83
CA HIS A 266 -0.40 6.62 -4.70
C HIS A 266 -0.78 6.12 -6.10
N TYR A 267 -0.15 5.04 -6.56
CA TYR A 267 -0.24 4.55 -7.93
C TYR A 267 -0.63 3.09 -8.05
N SER A 268 -0.76 2.36 -6.95
CA SER A 268 -1.13 0.96 -6.92
C SER A 268 -2.06 0.69 -5.73
N ARG A 269 -2.17 -0.58 -5.35
CA ARG A 269 -2.82 -1.02 -4.13
C ARG A 269 -1.85 -1.85 -3.30
N ASP A 270 -1.76 -1.49 -2.03
CA ASP A 270 -1.09 -2.26 -1.00
C ASP A 270 -2.07 -2.53 0.14
N ASP A 271 -2.29 -3.80 0.45
CA ASP A 271 -3.07 -4.28 1.60
C ASP A 271 -2.18 -4.99 2.63
N ASN A 272 -0.87 -4.73 2.57
CA ASN A 272 0.12 -5.13 3.56
C ASN A 272 -0.32 -4.67 4.97
N PRO A 273 -0.46 -5.60 5.94
CA PRO A 273 -0.80 -5.28 7.32
C PRO A 273 0.32 -4.51 8.07
N GLY A 274 1.53 -4.48 7.52
CA GLY A 274 2.74 -3.93 8.13
C GLY A 274 3.22 -4.74 9.34
N GLY A 275 4.26 -4.25 10.02
CA GLY A 275 4.77 -4.80 11.28
C GLY A 275 6.21 -5.28 11.14
N TYR A 276 6.68 -6.18 12.02
CA TYR A 276 7.99 -6.80 11.83
C TYR A 276 7.92 -7.68 10.56
N HIS A 277 9.00 -7.77 9.81
CA HIS A 277 9.17 -8.71 8.70
C HIS A 277 10.67 -8.95 8.54
N GLY A 278 11.03 -10.16 8.19
CA GLY A 278 12.41 -10.63 8.30
C GLY A 278 12.42 -12.14 8.41
N GLY A 279 12.84 -12.78 7.33
CA GLY A 279 12.68 -14.20 7.10
C GLY A 279 11.36 -14.52 6.43
N GLU A 280 11.16 -15.81 6.20
CA GLU A 280 10.24 -16.26 5.18
C GLU A 280 9.14 -17.14 5.80
N ASP A 281 7.95 -17.11 5.18
CA ASP A 281 6.64 -17.55 5.73
C ASP A 281 5.81 -16.41 6.34
N LEU A 282 5.60 -15.34 5.58
CA LEU A 282 4.84 -14.13 5.92
C LEU A 282 3.39 -14.19 5.37
N ASP A 283 2.53 -13.30 5.87
CA ASP A 283 1.25 -13.00 5.20
C ASP A 283 1.54 -12.65 3.73
N PRO A 284 0.89 -13.29 2.74
CA PRO A 284 1.18 -13.04 1.34
C PRO A 284 1.02 -11.59 0.89
N ARG A 285 0.21 -10.79 1.59
CA ARG A 285 0.05 -9.36 1.31
C ARG A 285 1.23 -8.55 1.86
N LEU A 286 1.81 -8.97 2.98
CA LEU A 286 3.03 -8.39 3.53
C LEU A 286 4.22 -8.75 2.63
N ALA A 287 4.37 -10.04 2.30
CA ALA A 287 5.40 -10.51 1.37
C ALA A 287 5.37 -9.75 0.04
N TYR A 288 4.15 -9.58 -0.51
CA TYR A 288 3.94 -8.79 -1.70
C TYR A 288 4.35 -7.32 -1.54
N GLY A 289 3.90 -6.65 -0.47
CA GLY A 289 4.15 -5.22 -0.27
C GLY A 289 5.64 -4.89 -0.10
N GLU A 290 6.37 -5.71 0.65
CA GLU A 290 7.80 -5.51 0.90
C GLU A 290 8.66 -5.94 -0.30
N GLY A 291 8.41 -7.12 -0.89
CA GLY A 291 9.13 -7.55 -2.10
C GLY A 291 8.88 -6.63 -3.30
N LEU A 292 7.67 -6.06 -3.44
CA LEU A 292 7.39 -5.04 -4.45
C LEU A 292 8.18 -3.75 -4.19
N ALA A 293 8.35 -3.34 -2.94
CA ALA A 293 9.14 -2.16 -2.60
C ALA A 293 10.64 -2.38 -2.88
N THR A 294 11.18 -3.56 -2.57
CA THR A 294 12.55 -3.94 -2.90
C THR A 294 12.77 -3.94 -4.42
N PHE A 295 11.89 -4.61 -5.16
CA PHE A 295 11.93 -4.64 -6.62
C PHE A 295 11.88 -3.22 -7.22
N LEU A 296 10.93 -2.38 -6.79
CA LEU A 296 10.82 -1.01 -7.31
C LEU A 296 12.06 -0.18 -7.00
N SER A 297 12.68 -0.37 -5.83
CA SER A 297 13.96 0.25 -5.50
C SER A 297 15.06 -0.13 -6.51
N ALA A 298 15.16 -1.41 -6.87
CA ALA A 298 16.11 -1.91 -7.85
C ALA A 298 15.79 -1.40 -9.27
N MET A 299 14.53 -1.48 -9.70
CA MET A 299 14.03 -1.01 -11.00
C MET A 299 14.30 0.49 -11.20
N LEU A 300 14.00 1.33 -10.21
CA LEU A 300 14.19 2.79 -10.29
C LEU A 300 15.67 3.20 -10.32
N ARG A 301 16.57 2.37 -9.80
CA ARG A 301 18.03 2.56 -9.93
C ARG A 301 18.60 1.92 -11.19
N ASN A 302 17.83 1.06 -11.85
CA ASN A 302 18.29 0.14 -12.89
C ASN A 302 19.54 -0.64 -12.44
N LEU A 303 19.48 -1.18 -11.22
CA LEU A 303 20.53 -1.98 -10.59
C LEU A 303 19.88 -3.13 -9.80
N PRO A 304 20.27 -4.40 -10.05
CA PRO A 304 19.69 -5.56 -9.35
C PRO A 304 20.13 -5.68 -7.89
N ASP A 305 21.17 -4.94 -7.47
CA ASP A 305 21.70 -5.06 -6.12
C ASP A 305 20.85 -4.28 -5.10
N TYR A 306 20.39 -4.96 -4.05
CA TYR A 306 19.87 -4.35 -2.83
C TYR A 306 20.91 -4.43 -1.72
N ILE A 307 21.38 -3.26 -1.28
CA ILE A 307 22.49 -3.15 -0.32
C ILE A 307 22.06 -2.28 0.85
N ASP A 308 22.20 -2.84 2.04
CA ASP A 308 22.00 -2.18 3.33
C ASP A 308 23.27 -2.33 4.16
N THR A 309 23.85 -1.21 4.61
CA THR A 309 25.16 -1.18 5.25
C THR A 309 25.07 -0.90 6.74
N TYR A 310 26.15 -1.11 7.49
CA TYR A 310 26.26 -0.53 8.82
C TYR A 310 27.62 0.09 9.08
N GLY A 311 27.59 1.20 9.80
CA GLY A 311 28.76 1.99 10.14
C GLY A 311 29.53 2.44 8.89
N SER A 312 30.85 2.55 8.98
CA SER A 312 31.69 2.94 7.86
C SER A 312 33.15 2.55 8.05
N ALA A 313 33.92 2.57 6.96
CA ALA A 313 35.34 2.23 6.98
C ALA A 313 36.24 3.18 7.82
N ASP A 314 35.69 4.25 8.42
CA ASP A 314 36.42 5.08 9.38
C ASP A 314 36.42 4.52 10.82
N ASP A 315 35.53 3.56 11.13
CA ASP A 315 35.50 2.86 12.43
C ASP A 315 35.15 1.38 12.26
N THR A 316 33.87 1.04 12.08
CA THR A 316 33.39 -0.34 11.85
C THR A 316 32.45 -0.34 10.65
N THR A 317 32.69 -1.21 9.67
CA THR A 317 31.88 -1.31 8.44
C THR A 317 31.42 -2.74 8.20
N GLY A 318 30.25 -2.88 7.59
CA GLY A 318 29.76 -4.15 7.06
C GLY A 318 28.44 -3.97 6.32
N LEU A 319 27.80 -5.11 6.06
CA LEU A 319 26.54 -5.23 5.32
C LEU A 319 25.52 -5.90 6.25
N PHE A 320 24.32 -5.33 6.32
CA PHE A 320 23.14 -6.04 6.80
C PHE A 320 22.55 -6.90 5.70
N ILE A 321 22.40 -6.31 4.51
CA ILE A 321 21.85 -6.95 3.32
C ILE A 321 22.79 -6.68 2.14
N SER A 322 22.99 -7.71 1.33
CA SER A 322 23.68 -7.63 0.05
C SER A 322 23.13 -8.74 -0.83
N GLU A 323 22.09 -8.41 -1.56
CA GLU A 323 21.34 -9.32 -2.41
C GLU A 323 21.35 -8.81 -3.83
N ASN A 324 21.28 -9.75 -4.77
CA ASN A 324 21.17 -9.47 -6.18
C ASN A 324 19.89 -10.14 -6.68
N LEU A 325 18.92 -9.34 -7.11
CA LEU A 325 17.60 -9.83 -7.52
C LEU A 325 17.66 -10.69 -8.80
N GLU A 326 18.71 -10.56 -9.60
CA GLU A 326 18.93 -11.34 -10.84
C GLU A 326 19.69 -12.65 -10.59
N ASP A 327 20.73 -12.62 -9.74
CA ASP A 327 21.53 -13.79 -9.40
C ASP A 327 21.50 -14.03 -7.89
N PHE A 328 20.39 -14.59 -7.43
CA PHE A 328 20.19 -14.93 -6.02
C PHE A 328 21.11 -16.07 -5.53
N SER A 329 21.81 -16.75 -6.45
CA SER A 329 22.78 -17.79 -6.10
C SER A 329 24.02 -17.20 -5.40
N ALA A 330 24.29 -15.91 -5.60
CA ALA A 330 25.33 -15.15 -4.92
C ALA A 330 24.91 -14.64 -3.53
N SER A 331 23.60 -14.59 -3.24
CA SER A 331 23.07 -14.16 -1.94
C SER A 331 23.53 -15.08 -0.80
N PRO A 332 23.72 -14.58 0.43
CA PRO A 332 24.12 -15.42 1.55
C PRO A 332 23.17 -16.59 1.75
N ALA A 333 23.69 -17.80 1.97
CA ALA A 333 22.89 -19.02 2.05
C ALA A 333 21.70 -18.94 3.03
N ALA A 334 21.75 -18.08 4.06
CA ALA A 334 20.64 -17.89 5.01
C ALA A 334 19.33 -17.41 4.35
N PHE A 335 19.41 -16.74 3.19
CA PHE A 335 18.27 -16.24 2.40
C PHE A 335 17.80 -17.22 1.31
N GLN A 336 18.56 -18.29 1.02
CA GLN A 336 18.26 -19.22 -0.09
C GLN A 336 17.27 -20.34 0.27
N PHE A 337 16.55 -20.25 1.39
CA PHE A 337 15.91 -21.42 2.01
C PHE A 337 14.39 -21.45 2.02
N TYR A 338 13.71 -20.39 1.60
CA TYR A 338 12.27 -20.42 1.46
C TYR A 338 11.87 -19.75 0.16
N THR A 339 10.78 -20.26 -0.40
CA THR A 339 10.21 -19.79 -1.67
C THR A 339 8.70 -19.88 -1.54
N GLY A 340 7.98 -19.04 -2.27
CA GLY A 340 6.53 -19.10 -2.35
C GLY A 340 5.83 -17.78 -2.02
N ILE A 341 4.50 -17.80 -1.99
CA ILE A 341 3.66 -16.59 -1.87
C ILE A 341 3.87 -15.77 -0.58
N GLY A 342 4.49 -16.35 0.45
CA GLY A 342 4.78 -15.70 1.74
C GLY A 342 6.26 -15.32 1.90
N SER A 343 7.02 -15.28 0.81
CA SER A 343 8.43 -14.87 0.80
C SER A 343 8.55 -13.50 0.13
N GLU A 344 9.21 -12.55 0.80
CA GLU A 344 9.50 -11.22 0.22
C GLU A 344 10.50 -11.38 -0.93
N GLU A 345 11.46 -12.28 -0.73
CA GLU A 345 12.54 -12.66 -1.64
C GLU A 345 11.99 -13.29 -2.94
N SER A 346 11.07 -14.25 -2.85
CA SER A 346 10.40 -14.80 -4.04
C SER A 346 9.61 -13.75 -4.80
N VAL A 347 8.99 -12.79 -4.09
CA VAL A 347 8.23 -11.72 -4.75
C VAL A 347 9.17 -10.80 -5.52
N GLU A 348 10.26 -10.34 -4.93
CA GLU A 348 11.20 -9.45 -5.63
C GLU A 348 11.90 -10.12 -6.81
N ILE A 349 12.26 -11.41 -6.71
CA ILE A 349 12.83 -12.20 -7.82
C ILE A 349 11.83 -12.33 -8.96
N VAL A 350 10.60 -12.79 -8.68
CA VAL A 350 9.55 -12.91 -9.70
C VAL A 350 9.28 -11.58 -10.40
N LEU A 351 9.25 -10.47 -9.65
CA LEU A 351 9.04 -9.16 -10.24
C LEU A 351 10.22 -8.69 -11.08
N TRP A 352 11.43 -9.03 -10.67
CA TRP A 352 12.64 -8.76 -11.44
C TRP A 352 12.63 -9.52 -12.77
N ASP A 353 12.37 -10.83 -12.76
CA ASP A 353 12.23 -11.66 -13.98
C ASP A 353 11.07 -11.20 -14.87
N PHE A 354 9.99 -10.67 -14.28
CA PHE A 354 8.92 -10.08 -15.09
C PHE A 354 9.39 -8.81 -15.80
N TYR A 355 10.25 -8.04 -15.16
CA TYR A 355 10.69 -6.72 -15.58
C TYR A 355 11.80 -6.78 -16.62
N ASP A 356 12.83 -7.57 -16.37
CA ASP A 356 14.14 -7.42 -16.96
C ASP A 356 14.24 -8.16 -18.31
N ASP A 357 15.46 -8.43 -18.81
CA ASP A 357 15.63 -9.08 -20.11
C ASP A 357 16.14 -10.51 -19.95
N THR A 358 15.79 -11.38 -20.90
CA THR A 358 16.12 -12.82 -20.84
C THR A 358 17.63 -13.12 -21.07
N SER A 359 18.54 -12.17 -20.82
CA SER A 359 19.92 -12.20 -21.32
C SER A 359 20.87 -13.08 -20.51
N LEU A 360 20.52 -13.45 -19.27
CA LEU A 360 21.27 -14.45 -18.50
C LEU A 360 21.01 -15.89 -18.92
N GLY A 361 20.03 -16.12 -19.81
CA GLY A 361 19.79 -17.42 -20.43
C GLY A 361 19.23 -18.45 -19.46
N GLU A 362 18.51 -17.98 -18.45
CA GLU A 362 17.67 -18.79 -17.58
C GLU A 362 16.56 -19.42 -18.43
N ALA A 363 16.31 -20.72 -18.22
CA ALA A 363 15.40 -21.44 -19.10
C ALA A 363 13.91 -21.18 -18.77
N PHE A 364 13.63 -20.69 -17.56
CA PHE A 364 12.29 -20.38 -17.06
C PHE A 364 11.92 -18.93 -17.34
N ASP A 365 12.86 -17.99 -17.24
CA ASP A 365 12.64 -16.61 -17.64
C ASP A 365 12.66 -16.47 -19.18
N THR A 366 11.48 -16.16 -19.70
CA THR A 366 11.24 -15.90 -21.12
C THR A 366 10.42 -14.63 -21.32
N LEU A 367 10.15 -13.89 -20.24
CA LEU A 367 9.33 -12.69 -20.23
C LEU A 367 10.24 -11.46 -20.30
N SER A 368 9.66 -10.32 -20.65
CA SER A 368 10.30 -9.02 -20.50
C SER A 368 9.20 -7.97 -20.65
N ALA A 369 8.55 -7.64 -19.54
CA ALA A 369 7.50 -6.64 -19.51
C ALA A 369 8.08 -5.22 -19.58
N GLY A 370 9.33 -5.04 -19.11
CA GLY A 370 9.96 -3.74 -18.97
C GLY A 370 9.25 -2.85 -17.94
N ALA A 371 9.85 -1.70 -17.64
CA ALA A 371 9.32 -0.77 -16.65
C ALA A 371 7.89 -0.29 -16.98
N ASP A 372 7.59 -0.07 -18.27
CA ASP A 372 6.26 0.36 -18.72
C ASP A 372 5.19 -0.71 -18.42
N GLY A 373 5.46 -1.99 -18.73
CA GLY A 373 4.51 -3.09 -18.51
C GLY A 373 4.23 -3.33 -17.02
N ILE A 374 5.28 -3.30 -16.20
CA ILE A 374 5.14 -3.41 -14.74
C ILE A 374 4.39 -2.20 -14.17
N TRP A 375 4.72 -0.98 -14.58
CA TRP A 375 4.06 0.24 -14.10
C TRP A 375 2.58 0.31 -14.52
N GLU A 376 2.22 -0.18 -15.70
CA GLU A 376 0.83 -0.34 -16.12
C GLU A 376 0.09 -1.35 -15.23
N ALA A 377 0.70 -2.51 -14.97
CA ALA A 377 0.11 -3.52 -14.09
C ALA A 377 -0.13 -2.99 -12.67
N LEU A 378 0.82 -2.22 -12.12
CA LEU A 378 0.66 -1.57 -10.81
C LEU A 378 -0.52 -0.60 -10.78
N GLN A 379 -0.73 0.20 -11.81
CA GLN A 379 -1.86 1.14 -11.87
C GLN A 379 -3.21 0.44 -11.92
N ASP A 380 -3.28 -0.71 -12.59
CA ASP A 380 -4.49 -1.51 -12.67
C ASP A 380 -4.85 -2.20 -11.34
N MET A 381 -3.91 -2.27 -10.39
CA MET A 381 -4.14 -2.80 -9.04
C MET A 381 -4.94 -1.86 -8.14
N ILE A 382 -5.06 -0.56 -8.42
CA ILE A 382 -5.73 0.44 -7.52
C ILE A 382 -7.13 0.02 -7.06
N GLY A 383 -7.88 -0.67 -7.93
CA GLY A 383 -9.25 -1.13 -7.66
C GLY A 383 -9.35 -2.44 -6.89
N GLN A 384 -8.24 -3.15 -6.69
CA GLN A 384 -8.19 -4.46 -6.08
C GLN A 384 -8.23 -4.37 -4.54
N SER A 385 -8.34 -5.53 -3.88
CA SER A 385 -8.27 -5.65 -2.42
C SER A 385 -7.72 -7.01 -2.02
N PHE A 386 -7.05 -7.07 -0.88
CA PHE A 386 -6.28 -8.22 -0.41
C PHE A 386 -5.18 -8.61 -1.40
N THR A 387 -4.53 -7.61 -1.99
CA THR A 387 -3.57 -7.77 -3.08
C THR A 387 -2.33 -8.55 -2.67
N TYR A 388 -1.92 -9.48 -3.51
CA TYR A 388 -0.67 -10.23 -3.41
C TYR A 388 -0.13 -10.55 -4.82
N ILE A 389 1.02 -11.23 -4.90
CA ILE A 389 1.76 -11.42 -6.17
C ILE A 389 0.93 -12.04 -7.31
N LEU A 390 0.01 -12.97 -7.02
CA LEU A 390 -0.81 -13.56 -8.08
C LEU A 390 -1.84 -12.60 -8.67
N ASP A 391 -2.34 -11.64 -7.89
CA ASP A 391 -3.25 -10.61 -8.44
C ASP A 391 -2.50 -9.73 -9.45
N LEU A 392 -1.25 -9.34 -9.14
CA LEU A 392 -0.42 -8.59 -10.09
C LEU A 392 -0.10 -9.44 -11.32
N ALA A 393 0.24 -10.71 -11.13
CA ALA A 393 0.54 -11.62 -12.23
C ALA A 393 -0.68 -11.87 -13.15
N ASP A 394 -1.90 -11.93 -12.60
CA ASP A 394 -3.13 -11.99 -13.39
C ASP A 394 -3.36 -10.70 -14.19
N VAL A 395 -3.17 -9.53 -13.57
CA VAL A 395 -3.25 -8.22 -14.27
C VAL A 395 -2.21 -8.15 -15.39
N LEU A 396 -0.98 -8.60 -15.14
CA LEU A 396 0.08 -8.66 -16.15
C LEU A 396 -0.26 -9.63 -17.28
N ALA A 397 -0.82 -10.80 -16.97
CA ALA A 397 -1.27 -11.77 -17.97
C ALA A 397 -2.39 -11.20 -18.86
N ASP A 398 -3.28 -10.37 -18.31
CA ASP A 398 -4.37 -9.70 -19.01
C ASP A 398 -3.91 -8.59 -19.97
N GLN A 399 -2.63 -8.19 -19.94
CA GLN A 399 -2.06 -7.26 -20.93
C GLN A 399 -1.92 -7.89 -22.32
N ASP A 400 -1.64 -9.20 -22.42
CA ASP A 400 -1.59 -9.94 -23.70
C ASP A 400 -2.22 -11.34 -23.61
N PRO A 401 -3.54 -11.45 -23.37
CA PRO A 401 -4.22 -12.71 -23.04
C PRO A 401 -4.34 -13.65 -24.25
N VAL A 402 -4.03 -13.18 -25.46
CA VAL A 402 -4.06 -13.98 -26.70
C VAL A 402 -2.70 -14.56 -27.05
N ASN A 403 -1.64 -14.18 -26.35
CA ASN A 403 -0.28 -14.65 -26.55
C ASN A 403 0.05 -15.79 -25.56
N PRO A 404 0.09 -17.05 -26.03
CA PRO A 404 0.36 -18.17 -25.14
C PRO A 404 1.78 -18.18 -24.57
N ALA A 405 2.73 -17.50 -25.23
CA ALA A 405 4.10 -17.39 -24.71
C ALA A 405 4.17 -16.42 -23.53
N TRP A 406 3.43 -15.31 -23.59
CA TRP A 406 3.32 -14.33 -22.49
C TRP A 406 2.80 -14.99 -21.20
N THR A 407 1.62 -15.59 -21.29
CA THR A 407 0.98 -16.29 -20.16
C THR A 407 1.77 -17.52 -19.69
N ALA A 408 2.53 -18.17 -20.59
CA ALA A 408 3.42 -19.26 -20.21
C ALA A 408 4.64 -18.76 -19.44
N GLY A 409 5.30 -17.70 -19.90
CA GLY A 409 6.46 -17.09 -19.23
C GLY A 409 6.12 -16.67 -17.81
N ILE A 410 5.00 -15.95 -17.61
CA ILE A 410 4.51 -15.55 -16.28
C ILE A 410 4.36 -16.78 -15.36
N ARG A 411 3.72 -17.84 -15.86
CA ARG A 411 3.51 -19.06 -15.07
C ARG A 411 4.82 -19.78 -14.77
N ASP A 412 5.74 -19.83 -15.73
CA ASP A 412 6.98 -20.58 -15.61
C ASP A 412 7.94 -19.89 -14.62
N ILE A 413 7.97 -18.55 -14.60
CA ILE A 413 8.65 -17.73 -13.57
C ILE A 413 8.04 -17.96 -12.18
N LEU A 414 6.71 -17.84 -12.03
CA LEU A 414 6.03 -18.10 -10.75
C LEU A 414 6.32 -19.51 -10.22
N ALA A 415 6.38 -20.51 -11.12
CA ALA A 415 6.61 -21.89 -10.75
C ALA A 415 8.04 -22.18 -10.27
N GLU A 416 9.04 -21.42 -10.74
CA GLU A 416 10.42 -21.55 -10.25
C GLU A 416 10.50 -21.17 -8.77
N GLU A 417 9.82 -20.09 -8.39
CA GLU A 417 9.72 -19.60 -7.02
C GLU A 417 8.63 -20.30 -6.18
N ASN A 418 8.15 -21.47 -6.61
CA ASN A 418 7.08 -22.24 -5.94
C ASN A 418 5.80 -21.41 -5.63
N ILE A 419 5.53 -20.37 -6.41
CA ILE A 419 4.31 -19.56 -6.33
C ILE A 419 3.24 -20.25 -7.19
N GLY A 420 2.06 -20.47 -6.61
CA GLY A 420 0.96 -21.23 -7.24
C GLY A 420 0.50 -20.67 -8.61
N THR A 421 -0.37 -21.40 -9.30
CA THR A 421 -0.87 -20.97 -10.63
C THR A 421 -1.88 -19.80 -10.51
N LEU A 422 -1.77 -18.84 -11.44
CA LEU A 422 -2.66 -17.68 -11.69
C LEU A 422 -4.16 -17.92 -11.40
N ALA A 423 -4.89 -16.94 -10.84
CA ALA A 423 -6.31 -17.09 -10.48
C ALA A 423 -7.23 -17.25 -11.71
N SER A 424 -6.77 -16.81 -12.90
CA SER A 424 -7.40 -17.10 -14.20
C SER A 424 -7.36 -18.60 -14.60
N PHE A 425 -6.51 -19.39 -13.95
CA PHE A 425 -6.48 -20.84 -14.00
C PHE A 425 -6.81 -21.40 -12.61
N PRO A 426 -8.10 -21.51 -12.23
CA PRO A 426 -8.42 -21.96 -10.89
C PRO A 426 -7.79 -23.34 -10.70
N PRO A 427 -6.92 -23.54 -9.68
CA PRO A 427 -6.77 -24.87 -9.16
C PRO A 427 -8.20 -25.33 -8.86
N THR A 428 -8.54 -26.56 -9.26
CA THR A 428 -9.62 -27.29 -8.60
C THR A 428 -9.55 -27.01 -7.10
N PRO A 429 -10.65 -26.99 -6.33
CA PRO A 429 -10.59 -26.84 -4.88
C PRO A 429 -9.74 -27.98 -4.30
N THR A 430 -8.44 -27.76 -4.25
CA THR A 430 -7.44 -28.64 -3.71
C THR A 430 -7.28 -28.19 -2.29
N ASP A 431 -7.07 -29.15 -1.39
CA ASP A 431 -6.67 -28.91 -0.01
C ASP A 431 -5.22 -28.36 0.04
N ASP A 432 -4.87 -27.45 -0.87
CA ASP A 432 -3.58 -26.81 -0.97
C ASP A 432 -3.48 -25.78 0.16
N PRO A 433 -2.64 -26.05 1.18
CA PRO A 433 -2.49 -25.16 2.33
C PRO A 433 -1.93 -23.78 1.95
N ASP A 434 -1.40 -23.63 0.73
CA ASP A 434 -0.75 -22.43 0.21
C ASP A 434 -1.67 -21.60 -0.71
N PHE A 435 -2.93 -22.01 -0.91
CA PHE A 435 -3.88 -21.20 -1.70
C PHE A 435 -4.47 -20.07 -0.85
N PHE A 436 -4.10 -18.83 -1.19
CA PHE A 436 -4.56 -17.61 -0.53
C PHE A 436 -5.37 -16.74 -1.52
N PRO A 437 -6.57 -16.26 -1.18
CA PRO A 437 -7.46 -16.75 -0.11
C PRO A 437 -8.23 -18.00 -0.57
N GLU A 438 -8.53 -18.92 0.35
CA GLU A 438 -9.32 -20.12 0.04
C GLU A 438 -10.75 -19.77 -0.43
N ARG A 439 -11.21 -20.30 -1.58
CA ARG A 439 -12.56 -20.02 -2.07
C ARG A 439 -13.63 -20.83 -1.32
N LEU A 440 -14.62 -20.15 -0.75
CA LEU A 440 -15.83 -20.73 -0.15
C LEU A 440 -17.02 -20.68 -1.11
N ASP A 441 -17.46 -21.85 -1.61
CA ASP A 441 -18.73 -21.97 -2.33
C ASP A 441 -19.92 -22.09 -1.36
N LEU A 442 -20.68 -21.01 -1.20
CA LEU A 442 -21.86 -20.96 -0.33
C LEU A 442 -23.17 -21.36 -1.02
N SER A 443 -23.10 -22.17 -2.09
CA SER A 443 -24.28 -22.83 -2.68
C SER A 443 -25.01 -23.75 -1.67
N GLY A 444 -24.31 -24.18 -0.62
CA GLY A 444 -24.83 -24.82 0.58
C GLY A 444 -24.13 -24.32 1.86
N ALA A 445 -24.52 -24.87 3.01
CA ALA A 445 -23.75 -24.65 4.23
C ALA A 445 -22.41 -25.38 4.13
N VAL A 446 -21.32 -24.68 4.40
CA VAL A 446 -19.95 -25.19 4.29
C VAL A 446 -19.36 -25.28 5.69
N ILE A 447 -18.57 -26.33 5.92
CA ILE A 447 -17.70 -26.45 7.09
C ILE A 447 -16.26 -26.51 6.59
N ARG A 448 -15.40 -25.70 7.18
CA ARG A 448 -13.95 -25.74 7.03
C ARG A 448 -13.30 -25.95 8.37
N THR A 449 -12.16 -26.62 8.35
CA THR A 449 -11.31 -26.79 9.53
C THR A 449 -9.94 -26.26 9.18
N GLY A 450 -9.32 -25.58 10.12
CA GLY A 450 -7.99 -25.03 9.92
C GLY A 450 -7.29 -24.81 11.24
N ALA A 451 -6.12 -24.19 11.16
CA ALA A 451 -5.36 -23.78 12.32
C ALA A 451 -4.67 -22.44 12.06
N VAL A 452 -4.55 -21.64 13.11
CA VAL A 452 -3.93 -20.30 13.13
C VAL A 452 -3.01 -20.23 14.35
N ASP A 453 -1.84 -19.60 14.19
CA ASP A 453 -1.01 -19.26 15.35
C ASP A 453 -1.65 -18.11 16.12
N SER A 454 -1.96 -18.36 17.38
CA SER A 454 -2.72 -17.45 18.25
C SER A 454 -1.84 -16.74 19.28
N THR A 455 -0.52 -16.85 19.19
CA THR A 455 0.40 -16.27 20.19
C THR A 455 1.37 -15.25 19.63
N PHE A 456 1.66 -14.23 20.42
CA PHE A 456 2.76 -13.29 20.23
C PHE A 456 3.91 -13.65 21.19
N VAL A 457 5.06 -14.12 20.69
CA VAL A 457 6.24 -14.34 21.54
C VAL A 457 7.48 -13.68 20.94
N TYR A 458 7.89 -12.55 21.52
CA TYR A 458 9.27 -12.10 21.46
C TYR A 458 10.09 -12.91 22.46
N ALA A 459 10.76 -13.96 22.00
CA ALA A 459 11.83 -14.60 22.76
C ALA A 459 13.02 -14.92 21.84
N ASN A 460 14.05 -14.08 21.92
CA ASN A 460 15.41 -14.31 21.40
C ASN A 460 15.49 -14.88 19.97
N GLY A 461 15.21 -14.04 18.96
CA GLY A 461 15.81 -14.18 17.63
C GLY A 461 15.06 -15.05 16.62
N GLY A 462 13.81 -14.69 16.29
CA GLY A 462 13.19 -15.05 15.01
C GLY A 462 12.14 -16.14 15.08
N THR A 463 10.88 -15.73 15.27
CA THR A 463 9.72 -16.19 14.48
C THR A 463 8.60 -15.19 14.73
N ASN A 464 8.10 -14.58 13.67
CA ASN A 464 7.18 -13.47 13.70
C ASN A 464 5.74 -13.95 13.64
N LEU A 465 5.21 -14.44 14.75
CA LEU A 465 3.91 -15.12 14.78
C LEU A 465 2.72 -14.19 14.46
N GLY A 466 2.90 -12.86 14.58
CA GLY A 466 1.88 -11.86 14.26
C GLY A 466 1.67 -11.59 12.78
N ASN A 467 2.73 -11.77 11.99
CA ASN A 467 2.79 -11.40 10.57
C ASN A 467 3.14 -12.60 9.67
N GLY A 468 3.26 -13.80 10.24
CA GLY A 468 3.51 -15.02 9.49
C GLY A 468 2.30 -15.46 8.66
N SER A 469 2.51 -16.30 7.65
CA SER A 469 1.42 -16.84 6.79
C SER A 469 0.36 -17.63 7.60
N HIS A 470 0.75 -18.06 8.81
CA HIS A 470 -0.10 -18.82 9.73
C HIS A 470 -0.79 -17.94 10.80
N SER A 471 -0.54 -16.64 10.82
CA SER A 471 -1.13 -15.67 11.76
C SER A 471 -2.63 -15.46 11.54
N SER A 472 -3.09 -15.73 10.31
CA SER A 472 -4.48 -15.61 9.88
C SER A 472 -4.79 -16.61 8.77
N ARG A 473 -6.08 -16.92 8.60
CA ARG A 473 -6.59 -17.71 7.47
C ARG A 473 -7.71 -16.93 6.78
N PHE A 474 -7.58 -16.79 5.46
CA PHE A 474 -8.49 -16.01 4.64
C PHE A 474 -9.33 -16.89 3.73
N TYR A 475 -10.61 -16.55 3.65
CA TYR A 475 -11.61 -17.27 2.87
C TYR A 475 -12.38 -16.29 1.97
N GLY A 476 -12.14 -16.37 0.66
CA GLY A 476 -12.83 -15.56 -0.34
C GLY A 476 -14.19 -16.15 -0.71
N LEU A 477 -15.22 -15.32 -0.85
CA LEU A 477 -16.53 -15.74 -1.32
C LEU A 477 -17.16 -14.73 -2.29
N VAL A 478 -17.91 -15.25 -3.26
CA VAL A 478 -18.67 -14.45 -4.22
C VAL A 478 -20.16 -14.70 -3.99
N VAL A 479 -20.94 -13.65 -3.77
CA VAL A 479 -22.40 -13.75 -3.67
C VAL A 479 -23.06 -13.13 -4.89
N SER A 480 -23.90 -13.90 -5.59
CA SER A 480 -24.53 -13.50 -6.86
C SER A 480 -25.86 -12.77 -6.69
N SER A 481 -26.40 -12.72 -5.47
CA SER A 481 -27.67 -12.07 -5.15
C SER A 481 -27.66 -11.50 -3.74
N SER A 482 -28.49 -10.49 -3.47
CA SER A 482 -28.64 -9.99 -2.10
C SER A 482 -29.16 -11.09 -1.17
N GLY A 483 -28.59 -11.20 0.02
CA GLY A 483 -28.98 -12.22 1.00
C GLY A 483 -28.32 -12.00 2.35
N ARG A 484 -28.48 -12.98 3.24
CA ARG A 484 -27.91 -12.94 4.59
C ARG A 484 -26.83 -14.01 4.73
N LEU A 485 -25.61 -13.58 5.01
CA LEU A 485 -24.52 -14.44 5.46
C LEU A 485 -24.67 -14.71 6.96
N SER A 486 -24.37 -15.94 7.38
CA SER A 486 -24.11 -16.29 8.78
C SER A 486 -22.88 -17.18 8.81
N ALA A 487 -21.93 -16.86 9.68
CA ALA A 487 -20.75 -17.68 9.90
C ALA A 487 -20.48 -17.83 11.40
N THR A 488 -20.07 -19.03 11.80
CA THR A 488 -19.75 -19.40 13.18
C THR A 488 -18.41 -20.12 13.17
N LEU A 489 -17.45 -19.56 13.89
CA LEU A 489 -16.15 -20.17 14.16
C LEU A 489 -16.25 -20.89 15.50
N ASN A 490 -15.90 -22.18 15.55
CA ASN A 490 -15.71 -22.91 16.81
C ASN A 490 -14.23 -23.20 16.96
N ILE A 491 -13.64 -22.70 18.03
CA ILE A 491 -12.22 -22.87 18.35
C ILE A 491 -12.09 -24.19 19.10
N THR A 492 -11.28 -25.10 18.56
CA THR A 492 -11.13 -26.47 19.04
C THR A 492 -9.65 -26.77 19.27
N GLY A 493 -9.12 -26.52 20.47
CA GLY A 493 -7.76 -26.98 20.82
C GLY A 493 -7.30 -26.56 22.23
N PRO A 494 -6.68 -27.48 22.98
CA PRO A 494 -5.61 -27.16 23.94
C PRO A 494 -4.30 -27.84 23.50
N VAL A 495 -3.13 -27.23 23.75
CA VAL A 495 -1.86 -27.99 23.77
C VAL A 495 -1.42 -28.18 25.21
N ASP A 496 -1.38 -29.44 25.65
CA ASP A 496 -0.73 -29.96 26.85
C ASP A 496 -0.93 -29.22 28.19
N GLY A 497 -1.99 -29.60 28.91
CA GLY A 497 -1.98 -29.60 30.38
C GLY A 497 -2.39 -28.32 31.10
N LEU A 498 -2.85 -27.27 30.41
CA LEU A 498 -3.39 -26.07 31.05
C LEU A 498 -4.94 -26.10 31.15
N PRO A 499 -5.53 -25.72 32.30
CA PRO A 499 -6.98 -25.70 32.47
C PRO A 499 -7.64 -24.57 31.65
N LEU A 500 -8.81 -24.88 31.07
CA LEU A 500 -9.73 -23.94 30.42
C LEU A 500 -9.96 -22.71 31.33
N GLY A 501 -9.38 -21.57 30.98
CA GLY A 501 -9.40 -20.33 31.76
C GLY A 501 -8.07 -19.58 31.83
N ALA A 502 -6.96 -20.20 31.42
CA ALA A 502 -5.74 -19.50 30.99
C ALA A 502 -5.78 -19.44 29.46
N GLN A 503 -5.82 -18.23 28.89
CA GLN A 503 -6.18 -17.90 27.50
C GLN A 503 -4.92 -17.66 26.63
N PRO A 504 -4.41 -18.67 25.90
CA PRO A 504 -3.43 -18.44 24.83
C PRO A 504 -3.92 -18.87 23.44
N HIS A 505 -5.24 -19.01 23.22
CA HIS A 505 -5.81 -19.56 21.97
C HIS A 505 -7.03 -18.78 21.45
N ASP A 506 -7.05 -17.46 21.62
CA ASP A 506 -8.16 -16.62 21.15
C ASP A 506 -8.03 -16.37 19.64
N LEU A 507 -9.13 -16.58 18.92
CA LEU A 507 -9.23 -16.36 17.48
C LEU A 507 -10.41 -15.45 17.18
N ASP A 508 -10.16 -14.42 16.38
CA ASP A 508 -11.15 -13.46 15.92
C ASP A 508 -11.78 -13.92 14.59
N LEU A 509 -13.05 -13.57 14.38
CA LEU A 509 -13.76 -13.80 13.11
C LEU A 509 -14.19 -12.47 12.51
N ARG A 510 -13.65 -12.12 11.34
CA ARG A 510 -13.94 -10.85 10.64
C ARG A 510 -14.46 -11.11 9.23
N LEU A 511 -15.31 -10.19 8.76
CA LEU A 511 -15.86 -10.19 7.40
C LEU A 511 -15.61 -8.84 6.75
N TYR A 512 -15.01 -8.86 5.57
CA TYR A 512 -14.66 -7.68 4.79
C TYR A 512 -15.43 -7.62 3.48
N ASN A 513 -15.66 -6.42 2.98
CA ASN A 513 -16.08 -6.20 1.59
C ASN A 513 -14.86 -6.22 0.65
N SER A 514 -15.11 -6.16 -0.66
CA SER A 514 -14.11 -6.03 -1.72
C SER A 514 -13.30 -4.72 -1.71
N ALA A 515 -13.48 -3.86 -0.70
CA ALA A 515 -12.65 -2.66 -0.50
C ALA A 515 -11.72 -2.82 0.72
N GLY A 516 -11.72 -3.99 1.38
CA GLY A 516 -10.98 -4.23 2.62
C GLY A 516 -11.63 -3.65 3.88
N SER A 517 -12.87 -3.15 3.82
CA SER A 517 -13.56 -2.62 4.99
C SER A 517 -14.34 -3.70 5.74
N ILE A 518 -14.23 -3.72 7.07
CA ILE A 518 -14.97 -4.65 7.94
C ILE A 518 -16.48 -4.35 7.89
N ILE A 519 -17.27 -5.38 7.58
CA ILE A 519 -18.74 -5.39 7.59
C ILE A 519 -19.27 -5.93 8.92
N ALA A 520 -18.63 -6.98 9.43
CA ALA A 520 -18.99 -7.63 10.69
C ALA A 520 -17.74 -8.26 11.31
N ALA A 521 -17.63 -8.22 12.63
CA ALA A 521 -16.55 -8.84 13.37
C ALA A 521 -17.10 -9.41 14.69
N SER A 522 -16.44 -10.44 15.19
CA SER A 522 -16.66 -11.06 16.48
C SER A 522 -15.28 -11.38 17.07
N GLU A 523 -14.96 -10.76 18.20
CA GLU A 523 -13.61 -10.72 18.80
C GLU A 523 -13.70 -10.97 20.32
N SER A 524 -14.26 -12.10 20.73
CA SER A 524 -14.58 -12.37 22.13
C SER A 524 -13.45 -13.10 22.86
N TYR A 525 -12.71 -12.35 23.68
CA TYR A 525 -11.67 -12.79 24.62
C TYR A 525 -11.98 -13.94 25.60
N THR A 526 -13.23 -14.38 25.70
CA THR A 526 -13.65 -15.40 26.68
C THR A 526 -14.42 -16.56 26.06
N SER A 527 -14.68 -16.52 24.76
CA SER A 527 -15.52 -17.49 24.06
C SER A 527 -14.66 -18.34 23.16
N ALA A 528 -14.86 -19.66 23.19
CA ALA A 528 -14.31 -20.55 22.17
C ALA A 528 -15.14 -20.55 20.88
N VAL A 529 -16.01 -19.55 20.71
CA VAL A 529 -16.96 -19.44 19.61
C VAL A 529 -17.10 -17.99 19.20
N GLU A 530 -16.85 -17.70 17.93
CA GLU A 530 -17.12 -16.42 17.31
C GLU A 530 -18.29 -16.55 16.32
N THR A 531 -19.13 -15.52 16.19
CA THR A 531 -20.27 -15.56 15.25
C THR A 531 -20.53 -14.21 14.63
N ILE A 532 -20.59 -14.20 13.30
CA ILE A 532 -20.94 -13.02 12.50
C ILE A 532 -22.20 -13.27 11.67
N SER A 533 -22.95 -12.21 11.40
CA SER A 533 -24.06 -12.24 10.45
C SER A 533 -24.26 -10.88 9.81
N ALA A 534 -24.40 -10.86 8.49
CA ALA A 534 -24.54 -9.63 7.72
C ALA A 534 -25.49 -9.82 6.53
N ASN A 535 -26.20 -8.75 6.15
CA ASN A 535 -26.92 -8.71 4.87
C ASN A 535 -25.96 -8.22 3.80
N LEU A 536 -25.70 -9.04 2.79
CA LEU A 536 -24.74 -8.76 1.73
C LEU A 536 -25.46 -8.48 0.41
N PRO A 537 -25.18 -7.38 -0.30
CA PRO A 537 -25.50 -7.25 -1.71
C PRO A 537 -24.65 -8.20 -2.57
N PRO A 538 -24.97 -8.38 -3.87
CA PRO A 538 -24.10 -9.08 -4.79
C PRO A 538 -22.70 -8.46 -4.80
N GLY A 539 -21.66 -9.29 -4.80
CA GLY A 539 -20.27 -8.85 -4.75
C GLY A 539 -19.33 -9.89 -4.17
N GLU A 540 -18.08 -9.48 -3.98
CA GLU A 540 -17.00 -10.30 -3.41
C GLU A 540 -16.72 -9.87 -1.98
N TYR A 541 -16.38 -10.86 -1.14
CA TYR A 541 -16.17 -10.69 0.29
C TYR A 541 -15.07 -11.62 0.78
N MET A 542 -14.48 -11.25 1.92
CA MET A 542 -13.46 -12.03 2.59
C MET A 542 -13.88 -12.34 4.02
N ILE A 543 -13.74 -13.59 4.45
CA ILE A 543 -13.79 -13.96 5.87
C ILE A 543 -12.35 -14.20 6.32
N GLU A 544 -11.98 -13.60 7.45
CA GLU A 544 -10.69 -13.83 8.11
C GLU A 544 -10.93 -14.54 9.43
N VAL A 545 -10.15 -15.58 9.68
CA VAL A 545 -9.93 -16.17 11.00
C VAL A 545 -8.55 -15.72 11.47
N ALA A 546 -8.47 -14.81 12.42
CA ALA A 546 -7.22 -14.18 12.86
C ALA A 546 -6.84 -14.60 14.27
N GLY A 547 -5.54 -14.65 14.58
CA GLY A 547 -5.08 -14.73 15.97
C GLY A 547 -5.31 -13.41 16.72
N ASP A 548 -5.58 -13.46 18.04
CA ASP A 548 -5.61 -12.24 18.87
C ASP A 548 -4.24 -11.94 19.50
N PHE A 549 -3.59 -10.87 19.02
CA PHE A 549 -2.25 -10.46 19.48
C PHE A 549 -2.27 -9.54 20.70
N ARG A 550 -3.43 -9.25 21.30
CA ARG A 550 -3.58 -8.30 22.42
C ARG A 550 -3.17 -8.87 23.79
N ILE A 551 -2.79 -10.15 23.89
CA ILE A 551 -2.41 -10.81 25.15
C ILE A 551 -0.92 -10.53 25.49
N ALA A 552 -0.60 -9.26 25.73
CA ALA A 552 0.75 -8.81 26.05
C ALA A 552 1.04 -8.87 27.57
N SER A 553 1.05 -10.05 28.21
CA SER A 553 1.64 -10.18 29.55
C SER A 553 1.66 -11.62 30.07
N PHE A 554 2.60 -12.45 29.62
CA PHE A 554 3.05 -13.60 30.41
C PHE A 554 4.58 -13.63 30.47
N PRO A 555 5.19 -13.78 31.66
CA PRO A 555 6.62 -14.04 31.76
C PRO A 555 6.88 -15.48 31.30
N ILE A 556 7.65 -15.65 30.22
CA ILE A 556 7.93 -16.97 29.65
C ILE A 556 9.36 -17.38 30.04
N ASP A 557 9.45 -18.35 30.95
CA ASP A 557 10.68 -19.06 31.34
C ASP A 557 10.98 -20.28 30.43
N ASN A 558 10.31 -20.41 29.27
CA ASN A 558 10.48 -21.57 28.38
C ASN A 558 10.58 -21.16 26.89
N PRO A 559 11.70 -21.42 26.20
CA PRO A 559 11.75 -21.32 24.75
C PRO A 559 10.96 -22.49 24.14
N TYR A 560 10.33 -22.28 22.99
CA TYR A 560 9.69 -23.24 22.08
C TYR A 560 8.14 -23.32 22.03
N GLN A 561 7.68 -23.16 20.77
CA GLN A 561 6.39 -23.43 20.13
C GLN A 561 5.30 -22.36 20.24
N GLY A 562 5.09 -21.65 19.12
CA GLY A 562 3.87 -20.90 18.83
C GLY A 562 2.65 -21.80 19.08
N GLN A 563 1.68 -21.26 19.79
CA GLN A 563 0.51 -22.03 20.20
C GLN A 563 -0.53 -21.96 19.08
N VAL A 564 -0.57 -23.01 18.29
CA VAL A 564 -1.51 -23.18 17.20
C VAL A 564 -2.91 -23.48 17.74
N ALA A 565 -3.87 -22.59 17.47
CA ALA A 565 -5.28 -22.81 17.74
C ALA A 565 -5.93 -23.44 16.50
N SER A 566 -6.53 -24.63 16.66
CA SER A 566 -7.33 -25.23 15.59
C SER A 566 -8.79 -24.77 15.69
N TYR A 567 -9.49 -24.75 14.56
CA TYR A 567 -10.87 -24.30 14.50
C TYR A 567 -11.72 -25.09 13.50
N SER A 568 -13.04 -24.91 13.60
CA SER A 568 -14.01 -25.22 12.56
C SER A 568 -14.89 -24.01 12.25
N LEU A 569 -14.84 -23.55 11.00
CA LEU A 569 -15.66 -22.46 10.46
C LEU A 569 -16.87 -23.06 9.75
N THR A 570 -18.07 -22.74 10.22
CA THR A 570 -19.33 -23.05 9.53
C THR A 570 -19.87 -21.77 8.91
N ALA A 571 -20.05 -21.74 7.59
CA ALA A 571 -20.59 -20.58 6.88
C ALA A 571 -21.79 -20.97 6.00
N GLY A 572 -22.76 -20.07 5.88
CA GLY A 572 -23.93 -20.27 5.03
C GLY A 572 -24.54 -18.96 4.56
N PHE A 573 -25.06 -18.98 3.34
CA PHE A 573 -25.72 -17.84 2.71
C PHE A 573 -27.19 -18.13 2.43
N ALA A 574 -28.07 -17.25 2.89
CA ALA A 574 -29.50 -17.32 2.64
C ALA A 574 -29.90 -16.19 1.68
N PRO A 575 -30.12 -16.46 0.38
CA PRO A 575 -30.60 -15.45 -0.56
C PRO A 575 -31.88 -14.79 -0.06
N ALA A 576 -31.99 -13.47 -0.22
CA ALA A 576 -33.22 -12.77 0.09
C ALA A 576 -34.35 -13.39 -0.72
N LYS A 577 -35.47 -13.75 -0.06
CA LYS A 577 -36.64 -14.29 -0.76
C LYS A 577 -37.06 -13.31 -1.84
N LYS A 578 -36.87 -13.67 -3.12
CA LYS A 578 -37.45 -12.92 -4.25
C LYS A 578 -38.94 -12.76 -3.97
N GLN A 579 -39.41 -11.52 -3.86
CA GLN A 579 -40.85 -11.27 -3.87
C GLN A 579 -41.34 -11.72 -5.25
N ALA A 580 -42.16 -12.78 -5.29
CA ALA A 580 -42.66 -13.32 -6.55
C ALA A 580 -43.34 -12.19 -7.35
N PRO A 581 -43.10 -12.07 -8.67
CA PRO A 581 -43.75 -11.05 -9.47
C PRO A 581 -45.26 -11.21 -9.34
N ILE A 582 -45.96 -10.14 -8.97
CA ILE A 582 -47.43 -10.11 -8.94
C ILE A 582 -47.90 -10.29 -10.39
N PRO A 583 -48.68 -11.33 -10.72
CA PRO A 583 -49.23 -11.47 -12.06
C PRO A 583 -50.34 -10.42 -12.22
N LEU A 584 -50.02 -9.38 -12.99
CA LEU A 584 -50.92 -8.29 -13.33
C LEU A 584 -51.21 -8.38 -14.82
N LEU A 585 -52.49 -8.34 -15.19
CA LEU A 585 -52.95 -8.25 -16.56
C LEU A 585 -53.36 -6.80 -16.82
N LEU A 586 -52.80 -6.19 -17.87
CA LEU A 586 -53.18 -4.88 -18.36
C LEU A 586 -53.86 -5.06 -19.72
N GLU A 587 -55.12 -4.68 -19.84
CA GLU A 587 -55.87 -4.69 -21.09
C GLU A 587 -56.16 -3.26 -21.54
N VAL A 588 -56.04 -3.00 -22.84
CA VAL A 588 -56.40 -1.70 -23.44
C VAL A 588 -57.38 -1.98 -24.57
N ALA A 589 -58.58 -1.40 -24.48
CA ALA A 589 -59.62 -1.54 -25.49
C ALA A 589 -59.96 -0.18 -26.11
N SER A 590 -59.95 -0.09 -27.44
CA SER A 590 -60.44 1.10 -28.14
C SER A 590 -61.95 1.21 -27.95
N LEU A 591 -62.44 2.37 -27.52
CA LEU A 591 -63.88 2.64 -27.49
C LEU A 591 -64.31 3.40 -28.76
N GLN A 592 -63.46 4.30 -29.23
CA GLN A 592 -63.60 5.08 -30.46
C GLN A 592 -62.25 5.74 -30.80
N PRO A 593 -62.04 6.31 -32.00
CA PRO A 593 -60.81 7.00 -32.34
C PRO A 593 -60.46 8.07 -31.28
N GLY A 594 -59.27 7.93 -30.70
CA GLY A 594 -58.75 8.81 -29.66
C GLY A 594 -59.30 8.59 -28.24
N ILE A 595 -60.12 7.56 -27.99
CA ILE A 595 -60.61 7.24 -26.63
C ILE A 595 -60.48 5.74 -26.35
N ALA A 596 -59.87 5.42 -25.21
CA ALA A 596 -59.57 4.06 -24.81
C ALA A 596 -59.99 3.75 -23.38
N ARG A 597 -60.36 2.49 -23.13
CA ARG A 597 -60.49 1.93 -21.79
C ARG A 597 -59.22 1.17 -21.45
N VAL A 598 -58.56 1.55 -20.35
CA VAL A 598 -57.42 0.84 -19.77
C VAL A 598 -57.90 0.08 -18.54
N THR A 599 -57.69 -1.23 -18.54
CA THR A 599 -58.08 -2.13 -17.46
C THR A 599 -56.86 -2.78 -16.83
N LEU A 600 -56.73 -2.70 -15.51
CA LEU A 600 -55.69 -3.40 -14.74
C LEU A 600 -56.33 -4.44 -13.83
N GLN A 601 -55.89 -5.69 -13.92
CA GLN A 601 -56.40 -6.81 -13.15
C GLN A 601 -55.27 -7.58 -12.44
N ALA A 602 -55.44 -7.85 -11.14
CA ALA A 602 -54.61 -8.84 -10.44
C ALA A 602 -55.17 -10.25 -10.68
N THR A 603 -54.41 -11.11 -11.35
CA THR A 603 -54.89 -12.44 -11.80
C THR A 603 -54.67 -13.55 -10.77
N ALA A 604 -54.03 -13.25 -9.63
CA ALA A 604 -53.89 -14.18 -8.50
C ALA A 604 -53.95 -13.44 -7.15
N PRO A 605 -54.33 -14.13 -6.04
CA PRO A 605 -54.33 -13.54 -4.70
C PRO A 605 -52.91 -13.12 -4.27
N LEU A 606 -52.79 -11.93 -3.68
CA LEU A 606 -51.51 -11.42 -3.17
C LEU A 606 -51.07 -12.14 -1.90
N SER A 607 -49.76 -12.38 -1.76
CA SER A 607 -49.14 -12.95 -0.56
C SER A 607 -48.73 -11.90 0.49
N ALA A 608 -48.75 -10.61 0.14
CA ALA A 608 -48.42 -9.48 1.02
C ALA A 608 -49.67 -8.83 1.63
N ASP A 609 -49.54 -8.23 2.82
CA ASP A 609 -50.66 -7.68 3.59
C ASP A 609 -51.35 -6.49 2.91
N GLU A 610 -50.61 -5.64 2.19
CA GLU A 610 -51.14 -4.50 1.43
C GLU A 610 -50.17 -4.08 0.30
N VAL A 611 -50.65 -3.95 -0.94
CA VAL A 611 -49.88 -3.41 -2.07
C VAL A 611 -50.57 -2.18 -2.64
N LYS A 612 -49.84 -1.07 -2.78
CA LYS A 612 -50.30 0.13 -3.50
C LYS A 612 -49.88 0.03 -4.96
N LEU A 613 -50.84 0.04 -5.88
CA LEU A 613 -50.60 0.09 -7.32
C LEU A 613 -50.96 1.49 -7.83
N GLU A 614 -50.06 2.06 -8.64
CA GLU A 614 -50.30 3.31 -9.37
C GLU A 614 -50.27 3.04 -10.88
N LEU A 615 -51.36 3.41 -11.57
CA LEU A 615 -51.42 3.41 -13.04
C LEU A 615 -50.88 4.74 -13.55
N LEU A 616 -49.71 4.71 -14.20
CA LEU A 616 -49.09 5.89 -14.79
C LEU A 616 -49.55 6.05 -16.25
N LEU A 617 -50.26 7.15 -16.52
CA LEU A 617 -50.69 7.51 -17.87
C LEU A 617 -49.58 8.25 -18.64
N PRO A 618 -49.56 8.17 -19.98
CA PRO A 618 -48.68 8.99 -20.80
C PRO A 618 -48.86 10.50 -20.53
N PRO A 619 -47.79 11.32 -20.65
CA PRO A 619 -47.92 12.77 -20.57
C PRO A 619 -48.93 13.30 -21.59
N GLY A 620 -49.89 14.10 -21.13
CA GLY A 620 -50.95 14.68 -21.99
C GLY A 620 -52.25 13.86 -22.05
N ALA A 621 -52.26 12.61 -21.60
CA ALA A 621 -53.50 11.83 -21.50
C ALA A 621 -54.40 12.38 -20.36
N ALA A 622 -55.69 12.54 -20.64
CA ALA A 622 -56.69 13.02 -19.69
C ALA A 622 -57.67 11.90 -19.28
N LEU A 623 -57.96 11.81 -17.99
CA LEU A 623 -59.01 10.94 -17.47
C LEU A 623 -60.37 11.55 -17.77
N LEU A 624 -61.24 10.80 -18.44
CA LEU A 624 -62.60 11.25 -18.75
C LEU A 624 -63.58 10.97 -17.59
N ASP A 625 -63.21 10.10 -16.65
CA ASP A 625 -64.15 9.49 -15.70
C ASP A 625 -64.20 10.15 -14.31
N GLY A 626 -63.55 11.30 -14.11
CA GLY A 626 -63.54 12.03 -12.83
C GLY A 626 -62.92 11.29 -11.64
N GLN A 627 -62.34 10.10 -11.84
CA GLN A 627 -61.61 9.36 -10.81
C GLN A 627 -60.26 10.07 -10.52
N PRO A 628 -59.88 10.30 -9.25
CA PRO A 628 -58.57 10.83 -8.92
C PRO A 628 -57.50 9.80 -9.29
N ARG A 629 -56.37 10.26 -9.85
CA ARG A 629 -55.16 9.50 -10.25
C ARG A 629 -55.12 8.07 -9.71
N GLY A 630 -55.05 7.08 -10.61
CA GLY A 630 -55.27 5.65 -10.34
C GLY A 630 -54.32 5.02 -9.33
N LEU A 631 -54.52 5.32 -8.05
CA LEU A 631 -53.72 4.89 -6.92
C LEU A 631 -54.63 4.07 -6.00
N PHE A 632 -54.40 2.77 -5.91
CA PHE A 632 -55.29 1.88 -5.17
C PHE A 632 -54.55 0.84 -4.34
N ARG A 633 -55.22 0.38 -3.29
CA ARG A 633 -54.71 -0.58 -2.31
C ARG A 633 -55.38 -1.93 -2.54
N LEU A 634 -54.59 -2.98 -2.72
CA LEU A 634 -55.05 -4.37 -2.71
C LEU A 634 -54.66 -5.00 -1.37
N LYS A 635 -55.63 -5.64 -0.72
CA LYS A 635 -55.42 -6.43 0.51
C LYS A 635 -55.16 -7.89 0.17
N GLN A 636 -54.51 -8.61 1.08
CA GLN A 636 -54.29 -10.05 0.98
C GLN A 636 -55.59 -10.81 0.64
N GLY A 637 -55.53 -11.70 -0.34
CA GLY A 637 -56.69 -12.50 -0.77
C GLY A 637 -57.63 -11.84 -1.79
N GLU A 638 -57.44 -10.56 -2.14
CA GLU A 638 -58.33 -9.86 -3.10
C GLU A 638 -57.81 -9.93 -4.55
N SER A 639 -58.71 -10.23 -5.49
CA SER A 639 -58.56 -9.86 -6.90
C SER A 639 -59.45 -8.65 -7.18
N ARG A 640 -58.93 -7.66 -7.90
CA ARG A 640 -59.70 -6.49 -8.35
C ARG A 640 -59.37 -6.14 -9.78
N THR A 641 -60.38 -5.63 -10.47
CA THR A 641 -60.28 -5.03 -11.80
C THR A 641 -60.54 -3.54 -11.68
N LEU A 642 -59.63 -2.72 -12.20
CA LEU A 642 -59.82 -1.28 -12.34
C LEU A 642 -59.92 -0.95 -13.82
N SER A 643 -60.95 -0.21 -14.21
CA SER A 643 -61.08 0.32 -15.58
C SER A 643 -61.17 1.84 -15.52
N VAL A 644 -60.38 2.51 -16.36
CA VAL A 644 -60.44 3.96 -16.57
C VAL A 644 -60.55 4.27 -18.06
N VAL A 645 -61.33 5.29 -18.42
CA VAL A 645 -61.38 5.81 -19.78
C VAL A 645 -60.47 7.02 -19.90
N VAL A 646 -59.64 6.99 -20.93
CA VAL A 646 -58.65 8.02 -21.24
C VAL A 646 -58.84 8.53 -22.65
N GLU A 647 -58.63 9.82 -22.84
CA GLU A 647 -58.48 10.44 -24.15
C GLU A 647 -57.00 10.39 -24.55
N LEU A 648 -56.74 9.96 -25.78
CA LEU A 648 -55.43 9.69 -26.35
C LEU A 648 -55.34 10.24 -27.77
N ASP A 649 -54.22 10.82 -28.15
CA ASP A 649 -53.93 11.14 -29.54
C ASP A 649 -53.38 9.93 -30.34
N GLU A 650 -53.17 10.13 -31.64
CA GLU A 650 -52.75 9.07 -32.59
C GLU A 650 -51.35 8.51 -32.28
N GLU A 651 -50.45 9.33 -31.71
CA GLU A 651 -49.08 8.97 -31.31
C GLU A 651 -49.07 8.25 -29.95
N GLN A 652 -49.99 8.63 -29.06
CA GLN A 652 -50.23 7.98 -27.76
C GLN A 652 -50.84 6.59 -27.93
N TRP A 653 -51.72 6.39 -28.92
CA TRP A 653 -52.30 5.09 -29.24
C TRP A 653 -51.23 4.08 -29.67
N THR A 654 -50.29 4.49 -30.51
CA THR A 654 -49.18 3.64 -30.98
C THR A 654 -48.12 3.39 -29.89
N SER A 655 -47.96 4.29 -28.91
CA SER A 655 -46.96 4.16 -27.84
C SER A 655 -47.46 3.48 -26.56
N LEU A 656 -48.78 3.30 -26.39
CA LEU A 656 -49.38 2.63 -25.23
C LEU A 656 -49.00 1.15 -25.13
N ALA A 657 -48.73 0.50 -26.26
CA ALA A 657 -48.27 -0.88 -26.35
C ALA A 657 -46.82 -1.12 -25.82
N GLY A 658 -46.15 -0.10 -25.25
CA GLY A 658 -44.80 -0.27 -24.70
C GLY A 658 -44.41 0.63 -23.53
N ARG A 659 -45.32 1.45 -22.97
CA ARG A 659 -44.95 2.45 -21.93
C ARG A 659 -45.86 2.51 -20.70
N ALA A 660 -46.97 1.79 -20.66
CA ALA A 660 -47.73 1.64 -19.42
C ALA A 660 -46.89 0.83 -18.42
N SER A 661 -46.59 1.42 -17.26
CA SER A 661 -45.79 0.75 -16.21
C SER A 661 -46.54 0.81 -14.88
N ILE A 662 -46.39 -0.24 -14.08
CA ILE A 662 -47.04 -0.37 -12.77
C ILE A 662 -45.97 -0.17 -11.71
N ARG A 663 -46.26 0.69 -10.73
CA ARG A 663 -45.36 0.95 -9.61
C ARG A 663 -45.95 0.39 -8.32
N ALA A 664 -45.13 -0.30 -7.53
CA ALA A 664 -45.45 -0.65 -6.14
C ALA A 664 -44.34 -0.11 -5.22
N GLY A 665 -44.67 0.92 -4.42
CA GLY A 665 -43.67 1.63 -3.61
C GLY A 665 -42.64 2.39 -4.46
N ARG A 666 -41.33 2.26 -4.13
CA ARG A 666 -40.23 2.93 -4.87
C ARG A 666 -39.76 2.16 -6.12
N HIS A 667 -40.14 0.90 -6.29
CA HIS A 667 -39.68 0.03 -7.37
C HIS A 667 -40.57 0.10 -8.62
N ARG A 668 -39.95 0.14 -9.81
CA ARG A 668 -40.62 0.11 -11.13
C ARG A 668 -40.64 -1.34 -11.61
N PHE A 669 -41.83 -1.92 -11.82
CA PHE A 669 -41.92 -3.26 -12.42
C PHE A 669 -41.99 -3.09 -13.93
N ALA A 670 -40.96 -3.54 -14.65
CA ALA A 670 -41.06 -3.75 -16.09
C ALA A 670 -41.68 -5.12 -16.32
N ARG A 671 -42.83 -5.21 -16.99
CA ARG A 671 -43.32 -6.48 -17.53
C ARG A 671 -44.15 -6.29 -18.81
N GLU A 672 -44.06 -7.30 -19.66
CA GLU A 672 -44.64 -7.44 -20.99
C GLU A 672 -46.15 -7.14 -21.01
N VAL A 673 -46.54 -6.25 -21.91
CA VAL A 673 -47.92 -5.88 -22.21
C VAL A 673 -48.39 -6.76 -23.37
N TYR A 674 -49.41 -7.59 -23.16
CA TYR A 674 -50.09 -8.26 -24.25
C TYR A 674 -51.24 -7.37 -24.74
N ALA A 675 -51.03 -6.69 -25.87
CA ALA A 675 -52.11 -6.02 -26.58
C ALA A 675 -52.82 -7.03 -27.49
N SER A 676 -54.08 -7.38 -27.22
CA SER A 676 -54.92 -8.03 -28.23
C SER A 676 -55.61 -6.94 -29.06
N THR A 677 -55.25 -6.86 -30.33
CA THR A 677 -55.96 -6.01 -31.29
C THR A 677 -57.17 -6.75 -31.80
N ASP A 678 -58.34 -6.48 -31.22
CA ASP A 678 -59.62 -6.53 -31.94
C ASP A 678 -60.16 -5.10 -32.04
#